data_AF-A0A6I4YU67-F1
#
_entry.id   AF-A0A6I4YU67-F1
#
_cell.length_a   1.000
_cell.length_b   1.000
_cell.length_c   1.000
_cell.angle_alpha   90.00
_cell.angle_beta   90.00
_cell.angle_gamma   90.00
#
_symmetry.space_group_name_H-M   'P 1'
#
loop_
_entity.id
_entity.type
_entity.pdbx_description
1 polymer ?
#
loop_
_entity_poly.entity_id
_entity_poly.type
_entity_poly.pdbx_seq_one_letter_code
_entity_poly.pdbx_strand_id
1 'polypeptide(L)'
;MRSSERTQGATLIVSLLLVMLLLAVIMSVTAQVTLSTRRSSSDQESVLRAQLAAESGTALIQARARVMSTLLSTAQFSPADTPLVLSDLAAICGLSSMPPVAVGSDVCDLSALSSGLNEAGDARVRLLVRAVGPAAFAAAGLDGSTDAKRAAYWREMFSGAAGTSLNGAPSGATYAATYGLRPTRLTRSGVSEYRLFFSMPDAQITGAAGTTTRQVRLRAEQPGLNLVIQRPSLAPNALFTNHHFASPEAEAAGNRITFTSRTMFSGPVHTNGQFRFIGKPWFGGAVTSAGCPAGQIQTTATGDICAVATQPGAHFDTTFTASSAMTPSPDAPTYCAAGNPDCAGNPDVAPSFPQGVTWNAPFMQLPVNGNDQAAAALTGGVLIPGNVTNLQLYRASVTGQDSQRITYTTQAGVTVNLAVGANRKLRIQDGDGNWVPAVRAADGSIAPGSPASDFNGVVYVNGAVASLNAGPDPTVPAVAPFSGLTLAATGNINITSDLTYADPPCSGQHTRNADGSVTPATCANLNATNILGIYSSTGNVNLISPQVDPTSRLGNDPKIHAVMMAGTGAVQVNGYGTGAPMGNVNLIGGIIENYYGAFGTTSGNVQQTGYGRNFVFDPRTLAGVEPPFFPTSRTWTMALVTTPTGTTQPAHPIDLRGDTVSEAP
;
A
#
# COMPACT_ATOMS: atom_id res chain seq x y z
N MET A 1 120.51 -21.68 17.88
CA MET A 1 119.11 -21.24 17.66
C MET A 1 118.45 -22.17 16.66
N ARG A 2 117.61 -23.11 17.10
CA ARG A 2 116.70 -23.89 16.23
C ARG A 2 115.59 -24.48 17.11
N SER A 3 114.47 -23.77 17.20
CA SER A 3 113.22 -24.26 17.81
C SER A 3 112.04 -23.57 17.13
N SER A 4 111.59 -24.05 15.97
CA SER A 4 110.39 -23.51 15.32
C SER A 4 109.82 -24.40 14.21
N GLU A 5 109.56 -25.69 14.44
CA GLU A 5 108.85 -26.51 13.41
C GLU A 5 107.69 -27.40 13.92
N ARG A 6 107.36 -27.39 15.22
CA ARG A 6 106.22 -28.19 15.75
C ARG A 6 104.89 -27.43 15.93
N THR A 7 104.86 -26.11 15.73
CA THR A 7 103.67 -25.26 16.00
C THR A 7 102.84 -24.89 14.77
N GLN A 8 103.28 -25.19 13.54
CA GLN A 8 102.54 -24.86 12.30
C GLN A 8 101.53 -25.95 11.87
N GLY A 9 101.76 -27.23 12.19
CA GLY A 9 100.82 -28.32 11.83
C GLY A 9 99.57 -28.40 12.72
N ALA A 10 99.72 -28.14 14.03
CA ALA A 10 98.61 -28.18 14.98
C ALA A 10 97.67 -26.96 14.84
N THR A 11 98.21 -25.78 14.53
CA THR A 11 97.41 -24.57 14.28
C THR A 11 96.60 -24.67 12.99
N LEU A 12 97.11 -25.33 11.94
CA LEU A 12 96.36 -25.57 10.70
C LEU A 12 95.19 -26.55 10.91
N ILE A 13 95.39 -27.63 11.67
CA ILE A 13 94.32 -28.59 11.97
C ILE A 13 93.26 -27.99 12.90
N VAL A 14 93.66 -27.23 13.93
CA VAL A 14 92.71 -26.56 14.85
C VAL A 14 91.95 -25.45 14.14
N SER A 15 92.59 -24.65 13.28
CA SER A 15 91.88 -23.63 12.49
C SER A 15 90.94 -24.26 11.46
N LEU A 16 91.30 -25.36 10.83
CA LEU A 16 90.43 -26.07 9.88
C LEU A 16 89.26 -26.76 10.57
N LEU A 17 89.46 -27.34 11.76
CA LEU A 17 88.38 -27.86 12.61
C LEU A 17 87.47 -26.75 13.12
N LEU A 18 88.02 -25.60 13.51
CA LEU A 18 87.23 -24.46 13.98
C LEU A 18 86.42 -23.86 12.84
N VAL A 19 86.97 -23.78 11.62
CA VAL A 19 86.26 -23.35 10.40
C VAL A 19 85.18 -24.36 10.00
N MET A 20 85.45 -25.67 10.07
CA MET A 20 84.44 -26.71 9.83
C MET A 20 83.30 -26.65 10.86
N LEU A 21 83.62 -26.40 12.13
CA LEU A 21 82.63 -26.28 13.20
C LEU A 21 81.81 -24.99 13.05
N LEU A 22 82.44 -23.88 12.64
CA LEU A 22 81.76 -22.64 12.27
C LEU A 22 80.82 -22.84 11.08
N LEU A 23 81.27 -23.54 10.03
CA LEU A 23 80.43 -23.88 8.87
C LEU A 23 79.25 -24.78 9.26
N ALA A 24 79.45 -25.76 10.14
CA ALA A 24 78.38 -26.62 10.64
C ALA A 24 77.36 -25.85 11.48
N VAL A 25 77.80 -24.92 12.34
CA VAL A 25 76.92 -24.06 13.13
C VAL A 25 76.15 -23.09 12.23
N ILE A 26 76.80 -22.50 11.21
CA ILE A 26 76.14 -21.63 10.24
C ILE A 26 75.09 -22.40 9.43
N MET A 27 75.37 -23.64 8.99
CA MET A 27 74.40 -24.50 8.30
C MET A 27 73.22 -24.89 9.21
N SER A 28 73.48 -25.18 10.48
CA SER A 28 72.45 -25.46 11.49
C SER A 28 71.51 -24.27 11.70
N VAL A 29 72.07 -23.07 11.90
CA VAL A 29 71.30 -21.84 12.12
C VAL A 29 70.53 -21.45 10.86
N THR A 30 71.14 -21.55 9.68
CA THR A 30 70.42 -21.28 8.41
C THR A 30 69.31 -22.30 8.16
N ALA A 31 69.48 -23.58 8.49
CA ALA A 31 68.43 -24.57 8.40
C ALA A 31 67.27 -24.29 9.38
N GLN A 32 67.56 -23.90 10.62
CA GLN A 32 66.54 -23.53 11.61
C GLN A 32 65.79 -22.25 11.22
N VAL A 33 66.49 -21.23 10.71
CA VAL A 33 65.87 -20.00 10.20
C VAL A 33 65.02 -20.29 8.95
N THR A 34 65.48 -21.15 8.04
CA THR A 34 64.71 -21.56 6.85
C THR A 34 63.47 -22.39 7.22
N LEU A 35 63.56 -23.27 8.21
CA LEU A 35 62.42 -24.03 8.72
C LEU A 35 61.43 -23.15 9.48
N SER A 36 61.92 -22.19 10.27
CA SER A 36 61.10 -21.22 11.00
C SER A 36 60.37 -20.27 10.06
N THR A 37 61.06 -19.75 9.04
CA THR A 37 60.45 -18.90 8.00
C THR A 37 59.46 -19.67 7.12
N ARG A 38 59.73 -20.94 6.78
CA ARG A 38 58.76 -21.79 6.07
C ARG A 38 57.53 -22.11 6.93
N ARG A 39 57.70 -22.39 8.23
CA ARG A 39 56.57 -22.58 9.16
C ARG A 39 55.74 -21.30 9.29
N SER A 40 56.38 -20.16 9.54
CA SER A 40 55.72 -18.85 9.62
C SER A 40 54.96 -18.51 8.33
N SER A 41 55.55 -18.76 7.16
CA SER A 41 54.89 -18.55 5.87
C SER A 41 53.70 -19.49 5.64
N SER A 42 53.83 -20.77 6.02
CA SER A 42 52.73 -21.75 5.93
C SER A 42 51.59 -21.42 6.90
N ASP A 43 51.94 -20.95 8.10
CA ASP A 43 50.97 -20.56 9.12
C ASP A 43 50.22 -19.29 8.69
N GLN A 44 50.94 -18.29 8.16
CA GLN A 44 50.36 -17.08 7.57
C GLN A 44 49.44 -17.40 6.38
N GLU A 45 49.84 -18.33 5.52
CA GLU A 45 49.02 -18.80 4.41
C GLU A 45 47.74 -19.50 4.90
N SER A 46 47.84 -20.37 5.91
CA SER A 46 46.67 -21.04 6.49
C SER A 46 45.69 -20.06 7.13
N VAL A 47 46.20 -19.02 7.81
CA VAL A 47 45.41 -17.95 8.41
C VAL A 47 44.67 -17.15 7.35
N LEU A 48 45.36 -16.76 6.27
CA LEU A 48 44.76 -16.01 5.18
C LEU A 48 43.69 -16.83 4.46
N ARG A 49 43.93 -18.12 4.22
CA ARG A 49 42.94 -19.03 3.61
C ARG A 49 41.70 -19.22 4.50
N ALA A 50 41.88 -19.38 5.82
CA ALA A 50 40.76 -19.46 6.76
C ALA A 50 39.96 -18.14 6.79
N GLN A 51 40.63 -16.99 6.73
CA GLN A 51 39.98 -15.68 6.66
C GLN A 51 39.19 -15.51 5.35
N LEU A 52 39.79 -15.80 4.19
CA LEU A 52 39.13 -15.72 2.88
C LEU A 52 37.92 -16.67 2.79
N ALA A 53 38.00 -17.86 3.40
CA ALA A 53 36.86 -18.77 3.49
C ALA A 53 35.73 -18.16 4.34
N ALA A 54 36.05 -17.54 5.48
CA ALA A 54 35.06 -16.85 6.29
C ALA A 54 34.42 -15.66 5.55
N GLU A 55 35.21 -14.86 4.83
CA GLU A 55 34.73 -13.75 3.99
C GLU A 55 33.90 -14.24 2.78
N SER A 56 34.21 -15.42 2.23
CA SER A 56 33.37 -16.05 1.21
C SER A 56 31.99 -16.44 1.77
N GLY A 57 31.95 -16.95 3.01
CA GLY A 57 30.71 -17.24 3.71
C GLY A 57 29.90 -15.98 4.02
N THR A 58 30.56 -14.88 4.40
CA THR A 58 29.87 -13.61 4.67
C THR A 58 29.25 -13.04 3.39
N ALA A 59 29.98 -13.05 2.27
CA ALA A 59 29.50 -12.63 0.97
C ALA A 59 28.27 -13.46 0.51
N LEU A 60 28.26 -14.76 0.80
CA LEU A 60 27.13 -15.62 0.45
C LEU A 60 25.87 -15.30 1.27
N ILE A 61 26.00 -15.06 2.58
CA ILE A 61 24.86 -14.63 3.42
C ILE A 61 24.31 -13.29 2.93
N GLN A 62 25.18 -12.33 2.61
CA GLN A 62 24.75 -11.04 2.06
C GLN A 62 24.06 -11.20 0.70
N ALA A 63 24.57 -12.08 -0.17
CA ALA A 63 23.92 -12.40 -1.44
C ALA A 63 22.53 -13.01 -1.21
N ARG A 64 22.35 -13.91 -0.24
CA ARG A 64 21.05 -14.50 0.10
C ARG A 64 20.06 -13.44 0.60
N ALA A 65 20.49 -12.51 1.43
CA ALA A 65 19.65 -11.40 1.90
C ALA A 65 19.21 -10.45 0.77
N ARG A 66 20.12 -10.14 -0.16
CA ARG A 66 19.80 -9.33 -1.35
C ARG A 66 18.83 -10.03 -2.29
N VAL A 67 19.04 -11.32 -2.54
CA VAL A 67 18.11 -12.13 -3.37
C VAL A 67 16.74 -12.17 -2.71
N MET A 68 16.64 -12.36 -1.39
CA MET A 68 15.38 -12.30 -0.66
C MET A 68 14.67 -10.95 -0.85
N SER A 69 15.39 -9.84 -0.66
CA SER A 69 14.84 -8.49 -0.87
C SER A 69 14.34 -8.29 -2.31
N THR A 70 15.07 -8.82 -3.29
CA THR A 70 14.70 -8.79 -4.71
C THR A 70 13.45 -9.64 -5.00
N LEU A 71 13.35 -10.82 -4.41
CA LEU A 71 12.16 -11.68 -4.55
C LEU A 71 10.93 -11.00 -3.93
N LEU A 72 11.07 -10.45 -2.73
CA LEU A 72 9.99 -9.75 -2.02
C LEU A 72 9.58 -8.44 -2.70
N SER A 73 10.48 -7.75 -3.43
CA SER A 73 10.10 -6.57 -4.20
C SER A 73 9.25 -6.90 -5.44
N THR A 74 9.31 -8.16 -5.91
CA THR A 74 8.45 -8.68 -6.98
C THR A 74 7.18 -9.35 -6.46
N ALA A 75 6.94 -9.36 -5.15
CA ALA A 75 5.83 -10.06 -4.53
C ALA A 75 4.49 -9.44 -4.96
N GLN A 76 3.62 -10.25 -5.57
CA GLN A 76 2.30 -9.85 -6.05
C GLN A 76 1.31 -10.98 -5.83
N PHE A 77 0.07 -10.64 -5.48
CA PHE A 77 -1.01 -11.61 -5.38
C PHE A 77 -1.91 -11.53 -6.60
N SER A 78 -2.39 -12.68 -7.07
CA SER A 78 -3.48 -12.70 -8.03
C SER A 78 -4.77 -12.24 -7.34
N PRO A 79 -5.66 -11.49 -8.00
CA PRO A 79 -6.96 -11.16 -7.43
C PRO A 79 -7.82 -12.38 -7.06
N ALA A 80 -7.58 -13.54 -7.69
CA ALA A 80 -8.24 -14.80 -7.34
C ALA A 80 -7.82 -15.34 -5.97
N ASP A 81 -6.66 -14.92 -5.45
CA ASP A 81 -6.06 -15.44 -4.23
C ASP A 81 -6.61 -14.81 -2.94
N THR A 82 -7.47 -13.78 -3.03
CA THR A 82 -7.90 -12.98 -1.87
C THR A 82 -8.43 -13.82 -0.69
N PRO A 83 -9.29 -14.84 -0.87
CA PRO A 83 -9.71 -15.70 0.24
C PRO A 83 -8.57 -16.53 0.82
N LEU A 84 -7.61 -16.92 -0.03
CA LEU A 84 -6.47 -17.75 0.35
C LEU A 84 -5.45 -16.95 1.15
N VAL A 85 -5.26 -15.65 0.87
CA VAL A 85 -4.35 -14.78 1.62
C VAL A 85 -4.67 -14.76 3.11
N LEU A 86 -5.95 -14.60 3.48
CA LEU A 86 -6.36 -14.61 4.89
C LEU A 86 -6.15 -15.99 5.54
N SER A 87 -6.39 -17.07 4.80
CA SER A 87 -6.13 -18.43 5.29
C SER A 87 -4.64 -18.72 5.45
N ASP A 88 -3.80 -18.19 4.55
CA ASP A 88 -2.35 -18.33 4.59
C ASP A 88 -1.76 -17.48 5.73
N LEU A 89 -2.30 -16.28 5.99
CA LEU A 89 -1.96 -15.45 7.16
C LEU A 89 -2.32 -16.15 8.48
N ALA A 90 -3.50 -16.77 8.56
CA ALA A 90 -3.88 -17.56 9.74
C ALA A 90 -2.93 -18.75 9.94
N ALA A 91 -2.53 -19.42 8.85
CA ALA A 91 -1.62 -20.54 8.88
C ALA A 91 -0.21 -20.18 9.36
N ILE A 92 0.26 -18.94 9.16
CA ILE A 92 1.51 -18.44 9.77
C ILE A 92 1.46 -18.58 11.29
N CYS A 93 0.31 -18.31 11.90
CA CYS A 93 0.05 -18.48 13.33
C CYS A 93 -0.31 -19.91 13.74
N GLY A 94 -0.34 -20.87 12.82
CA GLY A 94 -0.81 -22.24 13.08
C GLY A 94 -2.34 -22.34 13.25
N LEU A 95 -3.08 -21.35 12.76
CA LEU A 95 -4.54 -21.29 12.84
C LEU A 95 -5.18 -21.73 11.50
N SER A 96 -6.37 -22.33 11.56
CA SER A 96 -7.14 -22.72 10.37
C SER A 96 -7.90 -21.55 9.73
N SER A 97 -8.20 -20.51 10.52
CA SER A 97 -8.89 -19.30 10.08
C SER A 97 -8.47 -18.10 10.93
N MET A 98 -8.61 -16.89 10.38
CA MET A 98 -8.26 -15.66 11.07
C MET A 98 -9.23 -15.39 12.24
N PRO A 99 -8.75 -15.24 13.49
CA PRO A 99 -9.61 -14.90 14.62
C PRO A 99 -10.07 -13.43 14.55
N PRO A 100 -11.16 -13.07 15.25
CA PRO A 100 -11.58 -11.67 15.38
C PRO A 100 -10.59 -10.92 16.28
N VAL A 101 -9.59 -10.27 15.66
CA VAL A 101 -8.54 -9.50 16.35
C VAL A 101 -8.78 -8.01 16.12
N ALA A 102 -8.72 -7.18 17.15
CA ALA A 102 -8.85 -5.73 17.02
C ALA A 102 -7.67 -5.13 16.24
N VAL A 103 -7.90 -4.02 15.53
CA VAL A 103 -6.81 -3.27 14.87
C VAL A 103 -5.83 -2.76 15.94
N GLY A 104 -4.54 -2.88 15.66
CA GLY A 104 -3.44 -2.57 16.58
C GLY A 104 -3.08 -3.71 17.54
N SER A 105 -3.78 -4.84 17.50
CA SER A 105 -3.49 -6.00 18.35
C SER A 105 -2.71 -7.09 17.62
N ASP A 106 -1.91 -7.83 18.38
CA ASP A 106 -1.19 -8.99 17.88
C ASP A 106 -2.16 -10.14 17.61
N VAL A 107 -2.04 -10.75 16.42
CA VAL A 107 -2.78 -11.95 16.04
C VAL A 107 -2.13 -13.16 16.71
N CYS A 108 -0.81 -13.24 16.69
CA CYS A 108 -0.04 -14.26 17.39
C CYS A 108 1.41 -13.81 17.64
N ASP A 109 2.00 -14.37 18.70
CA ASP A 109 3.43 -14.33 18.96
C ASP A 109 4.13 -15.48 18.23
N LEU A 110 5.18 -15.17 17.49
CA LEU A 110 6.00 -16.12 16.72
C LEU A 110 7.41 -16.28 17.31
N SER A 111 7.76 -15.49 18.32
CA SER A 111 9.11 -15.44 18.90
C SER A 111 9.53 -16.73 19.60
N ALA A 112 8.56 -17.55 20.01
CA ALA A 112 8.74 -18.85 20.64
C ALA A 112 9.03 -20.00 19.64
N LEU A 113 8.89 -19.77 18.33
CA LEU A 113 9.16 -20.78 17.30
C LEU A 113 10.67 -20.94 17.11
N SER A 114 11.22 -22.01 17.70
CA SER A 114 12.63 -22.39 17.61
C SER A 114 13.12 -22.53 16.18
N SER A 115 12.34 -23.19 15.31
CA SER A 115 12.65 -23.35 13.88
C SER A 115 11.87 -22.36 13.00
N GLY A 116 11.32 -21.29 13.59
CA GLY A 116 10.61 -20.23 12.88
C GLY A 116 9.44 -20.76 12.04
N LEU A 117 9.35 -20.34 10.78
CA LEU A 117 8.29 -20.77 9.87
C LEU A 117 8.45 -22.23 9.38
N ASN A 118 9.52 -22.93 9.75
CA ASN A 118 9.75 -24.33 9.38
C ASN A 118 8.96 -25.33 10.25
N GLU A 119 8.46 -24.94 11.43
CA GLU A 119 7.86 -25.88 12.41
C GLU A 119 6.54 -26.55 11.98
N ALA A 120 5.93 -26.14 10.86
CA ALA A 120 4.69 -26.73 10.34
C ALA A 120 4.77 -27.09 8.85
N GLY A 121 5.97 -27.43 8.37
CA GLY A 121 6.21 -27.67 6.95
C GLY A 121 5.82 -26.46 6.11
N ASP A 122 5.27 -26.70 4.92
CA ASP A 122 5.04 -25.63 3.94
C ASP A 122 3.89 -24.68 4.34
N ALA A 123 3.03 -25.07 5.30
CA ALA A 123 1.81 -24.33 5.64
C ALA A 123 2.05 -22.86 6.04
N ARG A 124 3.12 -22.61 6.81
CA ARG A 124 3.51 -21.28 7.33
C ARG A 124 4.22 -20.41 6.29
N VAL A 125 4.66 -20.97 5.17
CA VAL A 125 5.33 -20.22 4.08
C VAL A 125 4.49 -20.13 2.81
N ARG A 126 3.29 -20.74 2.77
CA ARG A 126 2.37 -20.69 1.62
C ARG A 126 2.11 -19.27 1.13
N LEU A 127 1.96 -18.31 2.05
CA LEU A 127 1.77 -16.90 1.72
C LEU A 127 2.91 -16.36 0.82
N LEU A 128 4.16 -16.70 1.14
CA LEU A 128 5.35 -16.27 0.41
C LEU A 128 5.50 -17.02 -0.93
N VAL A 129 5.17 -18.31 -0.95
CA VAL A 129 5.15 -19.14 -2.18
C VAL A 129 4.12 -18.63 -3.19
N ARG A 130 2.99 -18.12 -2.68
CA ARG A 130 1.91 -17.52 -3.48
C ARG A 130 2.29 -16.14 -3.99
N ALA A 131 2.85 -15.30 -3.12
CA ALA A 131 3.23 -13.94 -3.49
C ALA A 131 4.41 -13.89 -4.47
N VAL A 132 5.33 -14.86 -4.41
CA VAL A 132 6.53 -14.89 -5.27
C VAL A 132 6.49 -16.13 -6.17
N GLY A 133 6.09 -15.88 -7.42
CA GLY A 133 5.95 -16.92 -8.45
C GLY A 133 7.28 -17.49 -8.98
N PRO A 134 7.22 -18.57 -9.78
CA PRO A 134 8.40 -19.25 -10.32
C PRO A 134 9.26 -18.36 -11.24
N ALA A 135 8.65 -17.41 -11.96
CA ALA A 135 9.38 -16.49 -12.85
C ALA A 135 10.35 -15.58 -12.08
N ALA A 136 9.96 -15.12 -10.88
CA ALA A 136 10.83 -14.30 -10.03
C ALA A 136 12.04 -15.12 -9.52
N PHE A 137 11.83 -16.38 -9.16
CA PHE A 137 12.91 -17.29 -8.78
C PHE A 137 13.87 -17.56 -9.95
N ALA A 138 13.35 -17.81 -11.15
CA ALA A 138 14.15 -18.00 -12.35
C ALA A 138 14.99 -16.76 -12.69
N ALA A 139 14.40 -15.56 -12.59
CA ALA A 139 15.10 -14.28 -12.79
C ALA A 139 16.20 -14.05 -11.75
N ALA A 140 16.02 -14.57 -10.52
CA ALA A 140 17.03 -14.56 -9.47
C ALA A 140 18.07 -15.70 -9.58
N GLY A 141 18.01 -16.53 -10.64
CA GLY A 141 18.92 -17.67 -10.83
C GLY A 141 18.70 -18.83 -9.83
N LEU A 142 17.53 -18.91 -9.20
CA LEU A 142 17.17 -19.94 -8.25
C LEU A 142 16.20 -20.96 -8.86
N ASP A 143 16.31 -22.22 -8.45
CA ASP A 143 15.36 -23.26 -8.84
C ASP A 143 14.07 -23.17 -8.01
N GLY A 144 13.14 -22.33 -8.46
CA GLY A 144 11.79 -22.18 -7.90
C GLY A 144 10.71 -22.83 -8.75
N SER A 145 11.06 -23.81 -9.58
CA SER A 145 10.18 -24.43 -10.58
C SER A 145 8.93 -25.10 -9.99
N THR A 146 8.96 -25.49 -8.71
CA THR A 146 7.85 -26.13 -8.00
C THR A 146 7.58 -25.42 -6.68
N ASP A 147 6.34 -25.48 -6.21
CA ASP A 147 5.93 -24.91 -4.94
C ASP A 147 6.75 -25.44 -3.76
N ALA A 148 7.09 -26.74 -3.78
CA ALA A 148 7.92 -27.37 -2.76
C ALA A 148 9.33 -26.77 -2.68
N LYS A 149 9.96 -26.45 -3.82
CA LYS A 149 11.29 -25.81 -3.85
C LYS A 149 11.23 -24.37 -3.35
N ARG A 150 10.19 -23.61 -3.74
CA ARG A 150 9.98 -22.24 -3.24
C ARG A 150 9.69 -22.26 -1.74
N ALA A 151 8.88 -23.21 -1.26
CA ALA A 151 8.59 -23.38 0.15
C ALA A 151 9.84 -23.72 0.95
N ALA A 152 10.69 -24.63 0.45
CA ALA A 152 11.98 -24.95 1.06
C ALA A 152 12.87 -23.71 1.22
N TYR A 153 13.00 -22.89 0.17
CA TYR A 153 13.75 -21.63 0.23
C TYR A 153 13.22 -20.70 1.34
N TRP A 154 11.90 -20.50 1.43
CA TRP A 154 11.32 -19.64 2.45
C TRP A 154 11.44 -20.21 3.87
N ARG A 155 11.36 -21.54 4.03
CA ARG A 155 11.57 -22.20 5.32
C ARG A 155 13.01 -22.05 5.81
N GLU A 156 13.98 -22.18 4.90
CA GLU A 156 15.39 -21.94 5.20
C GLU A 156 15.66 -20.47 5.56
N MET A 157 15.04 -19.54 4.84
CA MET A 157 15.20 -18.11 5.08
C MET A 157 14.58 -17.67 6.42
N PHE A 158 13.42 -18.20 6.79
CA PHE A 158 12.70 -17.85 8.03
C PHE A 158 12.78 -18.95 9.09
N SER A 159 13.98 -19.52 9.26
CA SER A 159 14.27 -20.68 10.11
C SER A 159 14.31 -20.39 11.62
N GLY A 160 13.99 -19.17 12.07
CA GLY A 160 13.94 -18.86 13.50
C GLY A 160 15.32 -18.88 14.17
N ALA A 161 15.34 -19.20 15.47
CA ALA A 161 16.55 -19.26 16.27
C ALA A 161 17.47 -20.45 15.93
N ALA A 162 16.90 -21.54 15.41
CA ALA A 162 17.65 -22.71 14.96
C ALA A 162 18.59 -22.36 13.79
N GLY A 163 18.16 -21.42 12.92
CA GLY A 163 18.91 -21.05 11.74
C GLY A 163 19.01 -22.18 10.70
N THR A 164 19.56 -21.85 9.55
CA THR A 164 19.90 -22.78 8.48
C THR A 164 21.42 -22.83 8.35
N SER A 165 21.98 -24.04 8.31
CA SER A 165 23.42 -24.22 8.12
C SER A 165 23.82 -23.93 6.68
N LEU A 166 24.89 -23.15 6.53
CA LEU A 166 25.48 -22.78 5.25
C LEU A 166 26.97 -23.12 5.30
N ASN A 167 27.35 -24.17 4.58
CA ASN A 167 28.72 -24.68 4.54
C ASN A 167 29.25 -24.64 3.11
N GLY A 168 30.55 -24.37 2.95
CA GLY A 168 31.22 -24.43 1.66
C GLY A 168 32.70 -24.75 1.78
N ALA A 169 33.29 -25.19 0.67
CA ALA A 169 34.69 -25.64 0.64
C ALA A 169 35.49 -24.95 -0.49
N PRO A 170 35.71 -23.62 -0.42
CA PRO A 170 36.53 -22.93 -1.42
C PRO A 170 37.99 -23.39 -1.34
N SER A 171 38.47 -24.03 -2.41
CA SER A 171 39.90 -24.27 -2.73
C SER A 171 40.81 -24.61 -1.54
N GLY A 172 40.52 -25.71 -0.82
CA GLY A 172 41.37 -26.21 0.27
C GLY A 172 41.14 -25.57 1.64
N ALA A 173 40.11 -24.75 1.78
CA ALA A 173 39.56 -24.27 3.05
C ALA A 173 38.05 -24.52 3.09
N THR A 174 37.46 -24.52 4.27
CA THR A 174 36.02 -24.65 4.48
C THR A 174 35.47 -23.47 5.26
N TYR A 175 34.21 -23.13 5.06
CA TYR A 175 33.49 -22.26 5.98
C TYR A 175 32.22 -22.93 6.47
N ALA A 176 31.80 -22.58 7.68
CA ALA A 176 30.54 -22.96 8.28
C ALA A 176 29.88 -21.71 8.88
N ALA A 177 28.60 -21.52 8.58
CA ALA A 177 27.80 -20.45 9.10
C ALA A 177 26.38 -20.92 9.39
N THR A 178 25.70 -20.21 10.27
CA THR A 178 24.26 -20.36 10.49
C THR A 178 23.59 -19.03 10.20
N TYR A 179 22.56 -19.03 9.36
CA TYR A 179 21.82 -17.82 8.97
C TYR A 179 20.33 -18.08 9.00
N GLY A 180 19.52 -17.02 9.11
CA GLY A 180 18.07 -17.13 9.06
C GLY A 180 17.40 -15.98 9.79
N LEU A 181 16.24 -15.57 9.31
CA LEU A 181 15.40 -14.56 9.93
C LEU A 181 14.55 -15.18 11.04
N ARG A 182 14.42 -14.45 12.14
CA ARG A 182 13.58 -14.85 13.26
C ARG A 182 12.24 -14.13 13.18
N PRO A 183 11.13 -14.80 12.81
CA PRO A 183 9.81 -14.20 12.94
C PRO A 183 9.51 -13.93 14.40
N THR A 184 8.93 -12.76 14.70
CA THR A 184 8.67 -12.33 16.08
C THR A 184 7.19 -12.25 16.37
N ARG A 185 6.38 -11.64 15.50
CA ARG A 185 4.92 -11.54 15.70
C ARG A 185 4.20 -11.25 14.39
N LEU A 186 2.91 -11.60 14.36
CA LEU A 186 1.97 -11.13 13.35
C LEU A 186 0.97 -10.17 14.01
N THR A 187 0.86 -8.94 13.52
CA THR A 187 -0.05 -7.91 14.06
C THR A 187 -1.09 -7.54 13.02
N ARG A 188 -2.33 -7.27 13.46
CA ARG A 188 -3.35 -6.64 12.61
C ARG A 188 -3.18 -5.13 12.68
N SER A 189 -2.43 -4.55 11.76
CA SER A 189 -2.05 -3.13 11.80
C SER A 189 -3.11 -2.18 11.23
N GLY A 190 -4.05 -2.69 10.43
CA GLY A 190 -5.17 -1.93 9.88
C GLY A 190 -6.39 -2.81 9.62
N VAL A 191 -7.46 -2.24 9.06
CA VAL A 191 -8.71 -2.97 8.79
C VAL A 191 -8.47 -4.15 7.85
N SER A 192 -7.66 -3.95 6.82
CA SER A 192 -7.21 -4.97 5.86
C SER A 192 -5.69 -4.97 5.72
N GLU A 193 -4.96 -4.66 6.80
CA GLU A 193 -3.50 -4.62 6.84
C GLU A 193 -2.99 -5.51 7.97
N TYR A 194 -2.03 -6.38 7.62
CA TYR A 194 -1.32 -7.25 8.54
C TYR A 194 0.18 -7.01 8.41
N ARG A 195 0.90 -7.07 9.54
CA ARG A 195 2.35 -6.94 9.57
C ARG A 195 2.99 -8.16 10.19
N LEU A 196 3.83 -8.84 9.41
CA LEU A 196 4.70 -9.90 9.90
C LEU A 196 6.05 -9.30 10.25
N PHE A 197 6.39 -9.29 11.52
CA PHE A 197 7.67 -8.78 12.03
C PHE A 197 8.71 -9.89 12.11
N PHE A 198 9.94 -9.54 11.79
CA PHE A 198 11.09 -10.41 11.95
C PHE A 198 12.33 -9.62 12.34
N SER A 199 13.20 -10.27 13.09
CA SER A 199 14.53 -9.76 13.41
C SER A 199 15.57 -10.50 12.60
N MET A 200 16.62 -9.77 12.19
CA MET A 200 17.79 -10.37 11.60
C MET A 200 18.84 -10.59 12.70
N PRO A 201 19.13 -11.85 13.09
CA PRO A 201 20.16 -12.13 14.10
C PRO A 201 21.56 -11.87 13.52
N ASP A 202 22.51 -11.56 14.40
CA ASP A 202 23.92 -11.55 14.04
C ASP A 202 24.34 -12.94 13.56
N ALA A 203 25.11 -13.00 12.48
CA ALA A 203 25.61 -14.26 11.94
C ALA A 203 27.11 -14.39 12.22
N GLN A 204 27.53 -15.55 12.69
CA GLN A 204 28.93 -15.88 12.91
C GLN A 204 29.38 -16.91 11.87
N ILE A 205 30.47 -16.60 11.18
CA ILE A 205 31.01 -17.41 10.11
C ILE A 205 32.38 -17.89 10.54
N THR A 206 32.57 -19.20 10.58
CA THR A 206 33.85 -19.82 10.91
C THR A 206 34.49 -20.37 9.64
N GLY A 207 35.60 -19.78 9.21
CA GLY A 207 36.46 -20.33 8.16
C GLY A 207 37.57 -21.19 8.76
N ALA A 208 37.94 -22.28 8.09
CA ALA A 208 38.93 -23.25 8.54
C ALA A 208 39.84 -23.69 7.38
N ALA A 209 41.15 -23.74 7.63
CA ALA A 209 42.15 -24.28 6.72
C ALA A 209 43.11 -25.19 7.52
N GLY A 210 42.93 -26.51 7.40
CA GLY A 210 43.61 -27.47 8.28
C GLY A 210 43.12 -27.33 9.73
N THR A 211 44.04 -27.07 10.67
CA THR A 211 43.73 -26.83 12.09
C THR A 211 43.49 -25.35 12.42
N THR A 212 43.73 -24.44 11.46
CA THR A 212 43.60 -22.99 11.66
C THR A 212 42.17 -22.54 11.41
N THR A 213 41.58 -21.81 12.35
CA THR A 213 40.23 -21.24 12.21
C THR A 213 40.21 -19.71 12.33
N ARG A 214 39.30 -19.07 11.61
CA ARG A 214 39.00 -17.64 11.69
C ARG A 214 37.51 -17.42 11.77
N GLN A 215 37.09 -16.43 12.54
CA GLN A 215 35.69 -16.08 12.71
C GLN A 215 35.43 -14.65 12.23
N VAL A 216 34.32 -14.46 11.54
CA VAL A 216 33.81 -13.15 11.12
C VAL A 216 32.39 -13.03 11.62
N ARG A 217 32.02 -11.85 12.16
CA ARG A 217 30.65 -11.55 12.60
C ARG A 217 30.00 -10.58 11.60
N LEU A 218 28.83 -10.95 11.12
CA LEU A 218 27.95 -10.08 10.35
C LEU A 218 26.92 -9.47 11.29
N ARG A 219 26.83 -8.14 11.27
CA ARG A 219 25.80 -7.39 12.00
C ARG A 219 24.81 -6.78 11.01
N ALA A 220 23.53 -6.94 11.31
CA ALA A 220 22.49 -6.27 10.54
C ALA A 220 22.51 -4.76 10.84
N GLU A 221 22.53 -3.91 9.81
CA GLU A 221 22.39 -2.46 10.02
C GLU A 221 21.02 -2.11 10.62
N GLN A 222 20.01 -2.95 10.37
CA GLN A 222 18.66 -2.79 10.89
C GLN A 222 18.21 -4.09 11.57
N PRO A 223 18.01 -4.10 12.90
CA PRO A 223 17.69 -5.33 13.64
C PRO A 223 16.25 -5.80 13.45
N GLY A 224 15.37 -4.94 12.93
CA GLY A 224 13.94 -5.23 12.75
C GLY A 224 13.47 -4.91 11.32
N LEU A 225 12.78 -5.87 10.73
CA LEU A 225 12.17 -5.79 9.41
C LEU A 225 10.71 -6.25 9.52
N ASN A 226 9.86 -5.79 8.61
CA ASN A 226 8.50 -6.31 8.53
C ASN A 226 7.99 -6.41 7.10
N LEU A 227 7.11 -7.39 6.89
CA LEU A 227 6.31 -7.51 5.67
C LEU A 227 4.94 -6.91 5.96
N VAL A 228 4.55 -5.93 5.16
CA VAL A 228 3.19 -5.36 5.16
C VAL A 228 2.39 -6.10 4.12
N ILE A 229 1.35 -6.80 4.57
CA ILE A 229 0.39 -7.51 3.72
C ILE A 229 -0.94 -6.79 3.84
N GLN A 230 -1.37 -6.13 2.76
CA GLN A 230 -2.55 -5.27 2.83
C GLN A 230 -3.39 -5.29 1.57
N ARG A 231 -4.69 -5.04 1.72
CA ARG A 231 -5.53 -4.51 0.63
C ARG A 231 -5.45 -2.99 0.67
N PRO A 232 -4.81 -2.33 -0.31
CA PRO A 232 -4.71 -0.88 -0.32
C PRO A 232 -6.09 -0.23 -0.29
N SER A 233 -6.22 0.80 0.53
CA SER A 233 -7.40 1.67 0.52
C SER A 233 -7.55 2.35 -0.83
N LEU A 234 -8.78 2.49 -1.30
CA LEU A 234 -9.07 3.27 -2.51
C LEU A 234 -9.34 4.74 -2.21
N ALA A 235 -9.45 5.11 -0.91
CA ALA A 235 -9.66 6.49 -0.47
C ALA A 235 -8.60 7.51 -0.92
N PRO A 236 -7.30 7.15 -1.09
CA PRO A 236 -6.27 8.08 -1.53
C PRO A 236 -6.35 8.54 -3.00
N ASN A 237 -7.46 8.29 -3.70
CA ASN A 237 -7.69 8.76 -5.07
C ASN A 237 -8.56 10.02 -5.06
N ALA A 238 -8.08 11.10 -5.70
CA ALA A 238 -8.92 12.25 -6.03
C ALA A 238 -9.97 11.86 -7.07
N LEU A 239 -9.55 11.03 -8.05
CA LEU A 239 -10.44 10.38 -9.01
C LEU A 239 -9.92 8.99 -9.36
N PHE A 240 -10.79 7.98 -9.29
CA PHE A 240 -10.57 6.68 -9.90
C PHE A 240 -11.78 6.30 -10.77
N THR A 241 -11.54 6.03 -12.05
CA THR A 241 -12.54 5.43 -12.96
C THR A 241 -12.11 4.03 -13.41
N ASN A 242 -12.97 3.03 -13.28
CA ASN A 242 -12.70 1.73 -13.92
C ASN A 242 -12.82 1.88 -15.45
N HIS A 243 -13.97 2.33 -15.92
CA HIS A 243 -14.24 2.69 -17.30
C HIS A 243 -14.17 4.20 -17.48
N HIS A 244 -13.31 4.69 -18.38
CA HIS A 244 -13.22 6.12 -18.72
C HIS A 244 -14.34 6.58 -19.69
N PHE A 245 -15.57 6.18 -19.38
CA PHE A 245 -16.79 6.37 -20.15
C PHE A 245 -17.94 6.71 -19.21
N ALA A 246 -18.96 7.41 -19.71
CA ALA A 246 -20.12 7.78 -18.89
C ALA A 246 -21.02 6.59 -18.54
N SER A 247 -21.08 5.59 -19.43
CA SER A 247 -21.93 4.42 -19.30
C SER A 247 -21.47 3.31 -20.28
N PRO A 248 -21.98 2.08 -20.14
CA PRO A 248 -21.74 1.01 -21.10
C PRO A 248 -22.16 1.39 -22.54
N GLU A 249 -23.26 2.13 -22.69
CA GLU A 249 -23.75 2.59 -23.99
C GLU A 249 -22.79 3.62 -24.61
N ALA A 250 -22.26 4.54 -23.80
CA ALA A 250 -21.25 5.49 -24.24
C ALA A 250 -19.96 4.79 -24.66
N GLU A 251 -19.55 3.75 -23.94
CA GLU A 251 -18.39 2.94 -24.29
C GLU A 251 -18.58 2.18 -25.60
N ALA A 252 -19.73 1.53 -25.78
CA ALA A 252 -20.08 0.85 -27.03
C ALA A 252 -20.11 1.81 -28.24
N ALA A 253 -20.51 3.07 -28.02
CA ALA A 253 -20.48 4.13 -29.02
C ALA A 253 -19.11 4.79 -29.22
N GLY A 254 -18.10 4.47 -28.40
CA GLY A 254 -16.79 5.13 -28.43
C GLY A 254 -16.78 6.57 -27.89
N ASN A 255 -17.84 6.98 -27.20
CA ASN A 255 -18.02 8.32 -26.63
C ASN A 255 -17.26 8.47 -25.31
N ARG A 256 -15.93 8.53 -25.41
CA ARG A 256 -15.02 8.63 -24.25
C ARG A 256 -15.15 9.97 -23.53
N ILE A 257 -15.06 9.92 -22.21
CA ILE A 257 -14.99 11.14 -21.37
C ILE A 257 -13.75 11.94 -21.74
N THR A 258 -13.91 13.26 -21.83
CA THR A 258 -12.82 14.18 -22.15
C THR A 258 -12.53 15.08 -20.97
N PHE A 259 -11.28 15.10 -20.52
CA PHE A 259 -10.79 16.14 -19.64
C PHE A 259 -10.41 17.39 -20.43
N THR A 260 -10.85 18.55 -19.95
CA THR A 260 -10.73 19.84 -20.64
C THR A 260 -9.88 20.81 -19.81
N SER A 261 -9.64 22.02 -20.29
CA SER A 261 -8.98 23.08 -19.50
C SER A 261 -9.66 23.40 -18.16
N ARG A 262 -10.91 22.98 -17.96
CA ARG A 262 -11.65 23.11 -16.69
C ARG A 262 -11.33 22.02 -15.68
N THR A 263 -10.73 20.92 -16.13
CA THR A 263 -10.36 19.81 -15.25
C THR A 263 -9.14 20.21 -14.42
N MET A 264 -9.32 20.23 -13.10
CA MET A 264 -8.28 20.51 -12.12
C MET A 264 -8.42 19.51 -10.96
N PHE A 265 -7.43 18.63 -10.80
CA PHE A 265 -7.39 17.66 -9.70
C PHE A 265 -6.08 17.84 -8.93
N SER A 266 -6.13 18.09 -7.63
CA SER A 266 -4.92 18.26 -6.81
C SER A 266 -4.32 16.98 -6.24
N GLY A 267 -5.01 15.85 -6.33
CA GLY A 267 -4.55 14.57 -5.79
C GLY A 267 -4.37 13.49 -6.87
N PRO A 268 -4.11 12.24 -6.46
CA PRO A 268 -3.88 11.14 -7.38
C PRO A 268 -5.10 10.86 -8.27
N VAL A 269 -4.85 10.61 -9.56
CA VAL A 269 -5.89 10.26 -10.53
C VAL A 269 -5.54 8.94 -11.22
N HIS A 270 -6.48 8.01 -11.24
CA HIS A 270 -6.33 6.73 -11.91
C HIS A 270 -7.48 6.43 -12.88
N THR A 271 -7.15 5.75 -13.97
CA THR A 271 -8.14 5.00 -14.75
C THR A 271 -7.65 3.60 -15.10
N ASN A 272 -8.51 2.59 -15.08
CA ASN A 272 -8.17 1.31 -15.68
C ASN A 272 -8.24 1.37 -17.22
N GLY A 273 -9.00 2.31 -17.77
CA GLY A 273 -9.13 2.54 -19.20
C GLY A 273 -7.97 3.35 -19.79
N GLN A 274 -8.31 4.22 -20.73
CA GLN A 274 -7.39 5.17 -21.36
C GLN A 274 -8.00 6.58 -21.22
N PHE A 275 -7.19 7.55 -20.82
CA PHE A 275 -7.65 8.94 -20.70
C PHE A 275 -7.87 9.58 -22.07
N ARG A 276 -8.68 10.65 -22.09
CA ARG A 276 -8.75 11.59 -23.22
C ARG A 276 -8.62 13.02 -22.74
N PHE A 277 -7.78 13.80 -23.40
CA PHE A 277 -7.49 15.19 -23.06
C PHE A 277 -7.77 16.12 -24.24
N ILE A 278 -8.34 17.29 -23.92
CA ILE A 278 -8.44 18.46 -24.80
C ILE A 278 -8.03 19.70 -24.00
N GLY A 279 -7.39 20.68 -24.62
CA GLY A 279 -6.97 21.89 -23.91
C GLY A 279 -5.88 21.60 -22.87
N LYS A 280 -5.95 22.30 -21.74
CA LYS A 280 -4.86 22.34 -20.75
C LYS A 280 -5.32 21.90 -19.35
N PRO A 281 -5.80 20.66 -19.18
CA PRO A 281 -6.19 20.15 -17.86
C PRO A 281 -4.98 20.09 -16.91
N TRP A 282 -5.24 20.17 -15.60
CA TRP A 282 -4.20 20.16 -14.57
C TRP A 282 -4.40 19.02 -13.57
N PHE A 283 -3.32 18.29 -13.29
CA PHE A 283 -3.27 17.18 -12.34
C PHE A 283 -2.11 17.38 -11.37
N GLY A 284 -2.39 17.97 -10.20
CA GLY A 284 -1.40 18.26 -9.17
C GLY A 284 -0.79 17.04 -8.49
N GLY A 285 -1.46 15.88 -8.54
CA GLY A 285 -0.98 14.61 -8.00
C GLY A 285 -0.54 13.62 -9.08
N ALA A 286 -0.07 12.45 -8.65
CA ALA A 286 0.34 11.36 -9.54
C ALA A 286 -0.82 10.89 -10.44
N VAL A 287 -0.56 10.77 -11.75
CA VAL A 287 -1.53 10.25 -12.71
C VAL A 287 -1.14 8.85 -13.13
N THR A 288 -2.10 7.93 -13.17
CA THR A 288 -1.85 6.54 -13.54
C THR A 288 -2.95 6.01 -14.44
N SER A 289 -2.58 5.15 -15.38
CA SER A 289 -3.50 4.49 -16.29
C SER A 289 -3.10 3.03 -16.43
N ALA A 290 -4.05 2.10 -16.31
CA ALA A 290 -3.78 0.71 -16.67
C ALA A 290 -3.73 0.50 -18.19
N GLY A 291 -4.34 1.41 -18.96
CA GLY A 291 -4.26 1.41 -20.43
C GLY A 291 -5.12 0.32 -21.06
N CYS A 292 -6.18 -0.14 -20.40
CA CYS A 292 -7.09 -1.12 -21.00
C CYS A 292 -7.89 -0.48 -22.16
N PRO A 293 -7.89 -1.07 -23.37
CA PRO A 293 -8.66 -0.53 -24.49
C PRO A 293 -10.17 -0.56 -24.21
N ALA A 294 -10.92 0.30 -24.93
CA ALA A 294 -12.37 0.37 -24.81
C ALA A 294 -13.04 -1.00 -25.09
N GLY A 295 -14.02 -1.36 -24.28
CA GLY A 295 -14.76 -2.62 -24.39
C GLY A 295 -13.99 -3.86 -23.95
N GLN A 296 -12.77 -3.71 -23.43
CA GLN A 296 -11.93 -4.84 -23.00
C GLN A 296 -11.88 -5.04 -21.49
N ILE A 297 -12.51 -4.17 -20.71
CA ILE A 297 -12.72 -4.40 -19.29
C ILE A 297 -13.90 -5.36 -19.15
N GLN A 298 -13.63 -6.57 -18.66
CA GLN A 298 -14.62 -7.64 -18.54
C GLN A 298 -14.76 -8.11 -17.10
N THR A 299 -16.00 -8.29 -16.66
CA THR A 299 -16.32 -8.82 -15.34
C THR A 299 -16.16 -10.33 -15.31
N THR A 300 -15.35 -10.82 -14.38
CA THR A 300 -15.18 -12.25 -14.09
C THR A 300 -15.72 -12.59 -12.70
N ALA A 301 -15.75 -13.88 -12.35
CA ALA A 301 -16.08 -14.31 -10.98
C ALA A 301 -15.18 -13.65 -9.91
N THR A 302 -13.95 -13.29 -10.29
CA THR A 302 -12.96 -12.65 -9.41
C THR A 302 -12.94 -11.12 -9.52
N GLY A 303 -13.90 -10.51 -10.21
CA GLY A 303 -13.97 -9.07 -10.45
C GLY A 303 -13.53 -8.67 -11.86
N ASP A 304 -13.46 -7.37 -12.12
CA ASP A 304 -13.12 -6.86 -13.44
C ASP A 304 -11.64 -7.06 -13.77
N ILE A 305 -11.33 -7.37 -15.02
CA ILE A 305 -9.97 -7.49 -15.55
C ILE A 305 -9.89 -6.82 -16.92
N CYS A 306 -8.68 -6.50 -17.36
CA CYS A 306 -8.44 -6.25 -18.78
C CYS A 306 -8.30 -7.58 -19.52
N ALA A 307 -9.21 -7.86 -20.45
CA ALA A 307 -9.26 -9.13 -21.19
C ALA A 307 -8.16 -9.27 -22.25
N VAL A 308 -7.47 -8.18 -22.58
CA VAL A 308 -6.39 -8.13 -23.56
C VAL A 308 -5.13 -7.50 -22.96
N ALA A 309 -4.01 -7.61 -23.67
CA ALA A 309 -2.80 -6.88 -23.33
C ALA A 309 -3.10 -5.36 -23.29
N THR A 310 -2.64 -4.70 -22.23
CA THR A 310 -2.83 -3.26 -22.06
C THR A 310 -2.08 -2.47 -23.13
N GLN A 311 -2.63 -1.31 -23.49
CA GLN A 311 -2.06 -0.38 -24.45
C GLN A 311 -1.74 0.95 -23.74
N PRO A 312 -0.51 1.10 -23.23
CA PRO A 312 -0.09 2.32 -22.55
C PRO A 312 -0.17 3.54 -23.47
N GLY A 313 -0.93 4.55 -23.05
CA GLY A 313 -1.12 5.78 -23.82
C GLY A 313 -2.39 6.53 -23.44
N ALA A 314 -2.70 7.56 -24.22
CA ALA A 314 -3.91 8.37 -24.04
C ALA A 314 -4.40 8.91 -25.37
N HIS A 315 -5.65 9.36 -25.39
CA HIS A 315 -6.20 10.12 -26.50
C HIS A 315 -5.92 11.62 -26.31
N PHE A 316 -5.34 12.25 -27.33
CA PHE A 316 -5.24 13.71 -27.44
C PHE A 316 -6.20 14.16 -28.53
N ASP A 317 -7.21 14.91 -28.12
CA ASP A 317 -8.43 15.09 -28.90
C ASP A 317 -9.00 13.74 -29.38
N THR A 318 -9.05 13.47 -30.67
CA THR A 318 -9.62 12.23 -31.23
C THR A 318 -8.57 11.14 -31.46
N THR A 319 -7.28 11.47 -31.35
CA THR A 319 -6.18 10.59 -31.74
C THR A 319 -5.62 9.84 -30.52
N PHE A 320 -5.58 8.51 -30.57
CA PHE A 320 -4.82 7.73 -29.59
C PHE A 320 -3.32 7.84 -29.88
N THR A 321 -2.54 8.17 -28.87
CA THR A 321 -1.07 8.21 -28.93
C THR A 321 -0.52 7.27 -27.86
N ALA A 322 0.21 6.24 -28.30
CA ALA A 322 0.92 5.34 -27.40
C ALA A 322 1.96 6.11 -26.58
N SER A 323 2.24 5.68 -25.35
CA SER A 323 3.17 6.37 -24.46
C SER A 323 4.55 6.58 -25.11
N SER A 324 5.06 5.60 -25.84
CA SER A 324 6.34 5.68 -26.55
C SER A 324 6.38 6.69 -27.71
N ALA A 325 5.22 7.16 -28.18
CA ALA A 325 5.07 8.11 -29.28
C ALA A 325 4.68 9.52 -28.80
N MET A 326 4.55 9.73 -27.49
CA MET A 326 4.21 11.04 -26.92
C MET A 326 5.39 12.00 -27.02
N THR A 327 5.13 13.18 -27.55
CA THR A 327 6.10 14.27 -27.70
C THR A 327 5.73 15.48 -26.84
N PRO A 328 6.69 16.25 -26.30
CA PRO A 328 8.13 15.95 -26.24
C PRO A 328 8.47 14.76 -25.33
N SER A 329 7.60 14.40 -24.39
CA SER A 329 7.76 13.23 -23.54
C SER A 329 6.41 12.68 -23.06
N PRO A 330 6.37 11.45 -22.52
CA PRO A 330 5.17 10.89 -21.90
C PRO A 330 4.68 11.65 -20.66
N ASP A 331 5.56 12.40 -19.98
CA ASP A 331 5.25 13.18 -18.77
C ASP A 331 4.79 14.62 -19.06
N ALA A 332 4.98 15.09 -20.28
CA ALA A 332 4.52 16.40 -20.72
C ALA A 332 4.06 16.37 -22.18
N PRO A 333 3.09 15.51 -22.54
CA PRO A 333 2.68 15.34 -23.91
C PRO A 333 1.96 16.58 -24.43
N THR A 334 2.22 16.94 -25.67
CA THR A 334 1.52 18.00 -26.40
C THR A 334 0.93 17.46 -27.70
N TYR A 335 -0.18 18.05 -28.13
CA TYR A 335 -0.82 17.73 -29.41
C TYR A 335 -1.28 19.00 -30.11
N CYS A 336 -1.13 18.97 -31.44
CA CYS A 336 -1.52 20.03 -32.35
C CYS A 336 -2.53 19.51 -33.36
N ALA A 337 -3.68 20.17 -33.43
CA ALA A 337 -4.68 19.92 -34.45
C ALA A 337 -4.16 20.40 -35.82
N ALA A 338 -4.49 19.65 -36.86
CA ALA A 338 -4.09 20.00 -38.22
C ALA A 338 -4.66 21.37 -38.62
N GLY A 339 -3.81 22.26 -39.13
CA GLY A 339 -4.21 23.58 -39.60
C GLY A 339 -4.24 24.68 -38.52
N ASN A 340 -3.79 24.42 -37.29
CA ASN A 340 -3.56 25.49 -36.31
C ASN A 340 -2.13 26.07 -36.44
N PRO A 341 -1.98 27.29 -37.00
CA PRO A 341 -0.66 27.90 -37.20
C PRO A 341 0.03 28.33 -35.89
N ASP A 342 -0.74 28.56 -34.82
CA ASP A 342 -0.22 29.04 -33.54
C ASP A 342 0.24 27.91 -32.61
N CYS A 343 0.02 26.66 -33.02
CA CYS A 343 0.21 25.50 -32.15
C CYS A 343 1.67 25.27 -31.73
N ALA A 344 2.63 25.69 -32.56
CA ALA A 344 4.05 25.55 -32.26
C ALA A 344 4.47 26.27 -30.97
N GLY A 345 3.81 27.39 -30.63
CA GLY A 345 4.03 28.14 -29.38
C GLY A 345 2.95 27.94 -28.32
N ASN A 346 1.76 27.47 -28.74
CA ASN A 346 0.61 27.28 -27.86
C ASN A 346 -0.16 26.00 -28.25
N PRO A 347 0.27 24.82 -27.76
CA PRO A 347 -0.35 23.56 -28.13
C PRO A 347 -1.85 23.51 -27.83
N ASP A 348 -2.62 22.90 -28.75
CA ASP A 348 -4.08 22.72 -28.60
C ASP A 348 -4.41 21.85 -27.39
N VAL A 349 -3.57 20.84 -27.14
CA VAL A 349 -3.68 19.98 -25.97
C VAL A 349 -2.33 19.91 -25.27
N ALA A 350 -2.31 20.21 -23.98
CA ALA A 350 -1.14 20.16 -23.12
C ALA A 350 -1.58 19.92 -21.65
N PRO A 351 -1.88 18.66 -21.26
CA PRO A 351 -2.12 18.33 -19.86
C PRO A 351 -0.87 18.60 -19.01
N SER A 352 -1.07 19.00 -17.76
CA SER A 352 0.00 19.24 -16.79
C SER A 352 0.08 18.12 -15.75
N PHE A 353 1.25 17.47 -15.65
CA PHE A 353 1.55 16.37 -14.72
C PHE A 353 2.79 16.67 -13.83
N PRO A 354 2.75 17.66 -12.92
CA PRO A 354 3.88 18.02 -12.05
C PRO A 354 4.46 16.87 -11.22
N GLN A 355 3.68 15.84 -10.89
CA GLN A 355 4.16 14.64 -10.17
C GLN A 355 4.38 13.41 -11.08
N GLY A 356 4.38 13.61 -12.41
CA GLY A 356 4.59 12.56 -13.40
C GLY A 356 3.36 11.70 -13.68
N VAL A 357 3.48 10.83 -14.69
CA VAL A 357 2.41 9.92 -15.11
C VAL A 357 2.94 8.52 -15.42
N THR A 358 2.19 7.50 -14.99
CA THR A 358 2.47 6.10 -15.34
C THR A 358 1.38 5.55 -16.24
N TRP A 359 1.70 5.36 -17.52
CA TRP A 359 0.74 4.90 -18.55
C TRP A 359 0.49 3.38 -18.57
N ASN A 360 1.26 2.61 -17.80
CA ASN A 360 1.22 1.14 -17.72
C ASN A 360 1.08 0.67 -16.26
N ALA A 361 0.31 1.40 -15.46
CA ALA A 361 0.09 1.04 -14.07
C ALA A 361 -0.69 -0.29 -13.95
N PRO A 362 -0.57 -1.02 -12.82
CA PRO A 362 -1.38 -2.20 -12.60
C PRO A 362 -2.89 -1.88 -12.63
N PHE A 363 -3.68 -2.81 -13.18
CA PHE A 363 -5.14 -2.73 -13.13
C PHE A 363 -5.63 -2.78 -11.67
N MET A 364 -6.44 -1.82 -11.26
CA MET A 364 -7.00 -1.75 -9.91
C MET A 364 -8.45 -2.25 -9.90
N GLN A 365 -8.75 -3.28 -9.13
CA GLN A 365 -10.12 -3.79 -9.06
C GLN A 365 -10.98 -3.05 -8.04
N LEU A 366 -12.20 -2.69 -8.46
CA LEU A 366 -13.24 -2.21 -7.55
C LEU A 366 -13.87 -3.36 -6.76
N PRO A 367 -14.32 -3.12 -5.51
CA PRO A 367 -15.11 -4.08 -4.75
C PRO A 367 -16.50 -4.26 -5.35
N VAL A 368 -16.94 -5.51 -5.43
CA VAL A 368 -18.19 -5.94 -6.11
C VAL A 368 -19.40 -6.06 -5.18
N ASN A 369 -19.20 -5.92 -3.87
CA ASN A 369 -20.25 -6.02 -2.86
C ASN A 369 -19.83 -5.25 -1.59
N GLY A 370 -20.79 -5.01 -0.70
CA GLY A 370 -20.57 -4.37 0.59
C GLY A 370 -20.42 -5.34 1.77
N ASN A 371 -19.95 -6.58 1.56
CA ASN A 371 -19.90 -7.60 2.62
C ASN A 371 -19.01 -7.18 3.80
N ASP A 372 -17.86 -6.55 3.52
CA ASP A 372 -16.94 -6.06 4.56
C ASP A 372 -17.62 -4.97 5.42
N GLN A 373 -18.38 -4.08 4.80
CA GLN A 373 -19.13 -3.03 5.50
C GLN A 373 -20.33 -3.61 6.27
N ALA A 374 -21.02 -4.59 5.71
CA ALA A 374 -22.11 -5.31 6.39
C ALA A 374 -21.60 -6.03 7.65
N ALA A 375 -20.48 -6.74 7.55
CA ALA A 375 -19.85 -7.42 8.68
C ALA A 375 -19.35 -6.43 9.76
N ALA A 376 -18.78 -5.29 9.34
CA ALA A 376 -18.40 -4.22 10.25
C ALA A 376 -19.63 -3.61 10.94
N ALA A 377 -20.72 -3.40 10.22
CA ALA A 377 -21.96 -2.87 10.77
C ALA A 377 -22.59 -3.82 11.81
N LEU A 378 -22.60 -5.12 11.51
CA LEU A 378 -23.11 -6.16 12.40
C LEU A 378 -22.35 -6.24 13.72
N THR A 379 -21.02 -6.12 13.68
CA THR A 379 -20.14 -6.31 14.85
C THR A 379 -19.95 -5.05 15.68
N GLY A 380 -19.99 -3.86 15.06
CA GLY A 380 -19.71 -2.61 15.77
C GLY A 380 -20.32 -1.35 15.17
N GLY A 381 -21.10 -1.41 14.09
CA GLY A 381 -21.61 -0.23 13.39
C GLY A 381 -23.11 0.00 13.57
N VAL A 382 -23.85 0.27 12.50
CA VAL A 382 -25.32 0.32 12.49
C VAL A 382 -25.77 -0.43 11.25
N LEU A 383 -26.42 -1.58 11.45
CA LEU A 383 -26.97 -2.40 10.38
C LEU A 383 -28.46 -2.05 10.20
N ILE A 384 -28.83 -1.55 9.01
CA ILE A 384 -30.20 -1.16 8.69
C ILE A 384 -30.71 -2.12 7.60
N PRO A 385 -31.72 -2.97 7.91
CA PRO A 385 -32.30 -3.85 6.92
C PRO A 385 -33.23 -3.09 5.97
N GLY A 386 -33.11 -3.36 4.67
CA GLY A 386 -33.99 -2.79 3.65
C GLY A 386 -33.69 -1.33 3.30
N ASN A 387 -34.63 -0.71 2.59
CA ASN A 387 -34.51 0.66 2.12
C ASN A 387 -34.77 1.69 3.24
N VAL A 388 -34.06 2.81 3.13
CA VAL A 388 -34.19 3.97 4.01
C VAL A 388 -34.74 5.15 3.21
N THR A 389 -35.83 5.75 3.68
CA THR A 389 -36.46 6.91 3.01
C THR A 389 -35.74 8.22 3.35
N ASN A 390 -35.19 8.33 4.54
CA ASN A 390 -34.44 9.49 5.01
C ASN A 390 -33.31 9.04 5.94
N LEU A 391 -32.09 9.51 5.71
CA LEU A 391 -30.91 9.29 6.54
C LEU A 391 -30.22 10.64 6.78
N GLN A 392 -30.06 10.98 8.04
CA GLN A 392 -29.48 12.24 8.46
C GLN A 392 -28.20 12.01 9.26
N LEU A 393 -27.13 12.68 8.83
CA LEU A 393 -25.86 12.75 9.54
C LEU A 393 -25.63 14.20 9.93
N TYR A 394 -25.50 14.50 11.22
CA TYR A 394 -25.24 15.87 11.66
C TYR A 394 -24.62 15.93 13.03
N ARG A 395 -23.88 16.99 13.30
CA ARG A 395 -23.35 17.30 14.63
C ARG A 395 -24.47 17.89 15.50
N ALA A 396 -24.61 17.45 16.75
CA ALA A 396 -25.50 18.12 17.71
C ALA A 396 -25.03 17.90 19.14
N SER A 397 -25.48 18.76 20.05
CA SER A 397 -25.34 18.48 21.48
C SER A 397 -26.43 17.52 21.94
N VAL A 398 -26.03 16.42 22.55
CA VAL A 398 -26.92 15.43 23.17
C VAL A 398 -26.53 15.31 24.63
N THR A 399 -27.48 15.55 25.55
CA THR A 399 -27.23 15.57 27.01
C THR A 399 -26.06 16.48 27.43
N GLY A 400 -25.88 17.61 26.72
CA GLY A 400 -24.78 18.55 26.98
C GLY A 400 -23.42 18.13 26.42
N GLN A 401 -23.35 17.04 25.64
CA GLN A 401 -22.11 16.55 25.02
C GLN A 401 -22.18 16.68 23.49
N ASP A 402 -21.10 17.16 22.88
CA ASP A 402 -20.98 17.18 21.43
C ASP A 402 -21.03 15.75 20.88
N SER A 403 -21.92 15.52 19.91
CA SER A 403 -22.29 14.19 19.44
C SER A 403 -22.46 14.16 17.93
N GLN A 404 -22.05 13.06 17.32
CA GLN A 404 -22.46 12.71 15.97
C GLN A 404 -23.87 12.10 16.02
N ARG A 405 -24.83 12.74 15.36
CA ARG A 405 -26.20 12.21 15.19
C ARG A 405 -26.25 11.35 13.93
N ILE A 406 -26.94 10.22 14.06
CA ILE A 406 -27.29 9.33 12.95
C ILE A 406 -28.79 9.06 13.12
N THR A 407 -29.59 9.62 12.22
CA THR A 407 -31.05 9.44 12.25
C THR A 407 -31.47 8.79 10.96
N TYR A 408 -32.32 7.77 11.01
CA TYR A 408 -32.82 7.14 9.80
C TYR A 408 -34.28 6.75 9.93
N THR A 409 -35.00 6.81 8.81
CA THR A 409 -36.38 6.37 8.68
C THR A 409 -36.46 5.22 7.69
N THR A 410 -36.94 4.07 8.13
CA THR A 410 -37.10 2.89 7.25
C THR A 410 -38.28 3.09 6.30
N GLN A 411 -38.37 2.25 5.27
CA GLN A 411 -39.52 2.25 4.36
C GLN A 411 -40.86 1.97 5.07
N ALA A 412 -40.84 1.32 6.24
CA ALA A 412 -42.02 1.12 7.08
C ALA A 412 -42.44 2.35 7.90
N GLY A 413 -41.72 3.48 7.76
CA GLY A 413 -41.99 4.72 8.49
C GLY A 413 -41.43 4.75 9.92
N VAL A 414 -40.63 3.76 10.32
CA VAL A 414 -40.00 3.72 11.64
C VAL A 414 -38.75 4.59 11.64
N THR A 415 -38.72 5.60 12.53
CA THR A 415 -37.58 6.49 12.70
C THR A 415 -36.76 6.09 13.92
N VAL A 416 -35.45 5.94 13.74
CA VAL A 416 -34.49 5.66 14.81
C VAL A 416 -33.53 6.83 14.94
N ASN A 417 -33.35 7.31 16.16
CA ASN A 417 -32.49 8.44 16.50
C ASN A 417 -31.30 7.95 17.33
N LEU A 418 -30.10 7.99 16.74
CA LEU A 418 -28.86 7.60 17.40
C LEU A 418 -27.94 8.81 17.63
N ALA A 419 -27.14 8.72 18.68
CA ALA A 419 -26.08 9.67 18.99
C ALA A 419 -24.81 8.94 19.41
N VAL A 420 -23.66 9.43 18.96
CA VAL A 420 -22.33 8.90 19.30
C VAL A 420 -21.46 10.04 19.80
N GLY A 421 -21.00 9.94 21.04
CA GLY A 421 -20.04 10.89 21.60
C GLY A 421 -18.60 10.60 21.16
N ALA A 422 -17.66 11.48 21.50
CA ALA A 422 -16.23 11.28 21.22
C ALA A 422 -15.63 9.99 21.83
N ASN A 423 -16.27 9.47 22.89
CA ASN A 423 -15.93 8.19 23.51
C ASN A 423 -16.43 6.96 22.72
N ARG A 424 -17.03 7.16 21.54
CA ARG A 424 -17.60 6.12 20.65
C ARG A 424 -18.77 5.32 21.24
N LYS A 425 -19.36 5.76 22.36
CA LYS A 425 -20.51 5.07 22.96
C LYS A 425 -21.82 5.46 22.29
N LEU A 426 -22.62 4.45 21.94
CA LEU A 426 -23.94 4.64 21.36
C LEU A 426 -24.98 5.05 22.39
N ARG A 427 -25.82 5.99 21.98
CA ARG A 427 -27.08 6.33 22.63
C ARG A 427 -28.21 6.29 21.62
N ILE A 428 -29.39 5.98 22.12
CA ILE A 428 -30.63 5.94 21.35
C ILE A 428 -31.66 6.81 22.06
N GLN A 429 -32.52 7.46 21.28
CA GLN A 429 -33.68 8.13 21.83
C GLN A 429 -34.79 7.09 22.07
N ASP A 430 -35.27 6.98 23.30
CA ASP A 430 -36.38 6.09 23.64
C ASP A 430 -37.74 6.66 23.19
N GLY A 431 -38.82 5.92 23.44
CA GLY A 431 -40.18 6.30 23.06
C GLY A 431 -40.70 7.58 23.73
N ASP A 432 -40.10 7.98 24.85
CA ASP A 432 -40.43 9.20 25.60
C ASP A 432 -39.57 10.39 25.16
N GLY A 433 -38.67 10.19 24.19
CA GLY A 433 -37.78 11.22 23.68
C GLY A 433 -36.48 11.39 24.48
N ASN A 434 -36.20 10.53 25.47
CA ASN A 434 -35.03 10.62 26.31
C ASN A 434 -33.82 9.91 25.68
N TRP A 435 -32.63 10.48 25.89
CA TRP A 435 -31.38 9.90 25.42
C TRP A 435 -30.82 8.89 26.42
N VAL A 436 -30.89 7.61 26.06
CA VAL A 436 -30.45 6.49 26.91
C VAL A 436 -29.29 5.72 26.25
N PRO A 437 -28.46 5.02 27.04
CA PRO A 437 -27.49 4.05 26.51
C PRO A 437 -28.15 3.06 25.53
N ALA A 438 -27.44 2.71 24.46
CA ALA A 438 -27.91 1.74 23.48
C ALA A 438 -27.03 0.49 23.48
N VAL A 439 -27.66 -0.68 23.40
CA VAL A 439 -26.99 -1.98 23.25
C VAL A 439 -27.25 -2.55 21.86
N ARG A 440 -26.26 -3.26 21.35
CA ARG A 440 -26.32 -4.03 20.12
C ARG A 440 -26.53 -5.51 20.42
N ALA A 441 -27.55 -6.11 19.82
CA ALA A 441 -27.75 -7.56 19.87
C ALA A 441 -26.90 -8.29 18.82
N ALA A 442 -26.82 -9.62 18.93
CA ALA A 442 -26.00 -10.45 18.02
C ALA A 442 -26.46 -10.39 16.55
N ASP A 443 -27.73 -10.05 16.31
CA ASP A 443 -28.30 -9.84 14.96
C ASP A 443 -28.05 -8.41 14.41
N GLY A 444 -27.37 -7.55 15.17
CA GLY A 444 -27.05 -6.18 14.80
C GLY A 444 -28.12 -5.15 15.16
N SER A 445 -29.28 -5.58 15.68
CA SER A 445 -30.33 -4.66 16.12
C SER A 445 -29.85 -3.81 17.30
N ILE A 446 -30.31 -2.55 17.35
CA ILE A 446 -29.94 -1.57 18.36
C ILE A 446 -31.18 -1.18 19.14
N ALA A 447 -31.12 -1.29 20.45
CA ALA A 447 -32.22 -0.96 21.36
C ALA A 447 -31.68 -0.27 22.63
N PRO A 448 -32.55 0.41 23.42
CA PRO A 448 -32.18 0.88 24.74
C PRO A 448 -31.60 -0.24 25.61
N GLY A 449 -30.49 0.03 26.30
CA GLY A 449 -29.89 -0.92 27.25
C GLY A 449 -28.50 -0.52 27.72
N SER A 450 -27.98 -1.22 28.74
CA SER A 450 -26.71 -0.91 29.40
C SER A 450 -25.86 -2.17 29.59
N PRO A 451 -24.51 -2.11 29.48
CA PRO A 451 -23.71 -0.93 29.13
C PRO A 451 -23.80 -0.55 27.65
N ALA A 452 -23.57 0.73 27.33
CA ALA A 452 -23.59 1.23 25.96
C ALA A 452 -22.57 0.51 25.06
N SER A 453 -23.02 0.04 23.90
CA SER A 453 -22.16 -0.54 22.87
C SER A 453 -21.27 0.52 22.22
N ASP A 454 -20.10 0.09 21.77
CA ASP A 454 -19.20 0.92 20.96
C ASP A 454 -19.69 1.02 19.51
N PHE A 455 -19.39 2.16 18.89
CA PHE A 455 -19.59 2.44 17.48
C PHE A 455 -18.26 2.50 16.74
N ASN A 456 -18.15 1.74 15.65
CA ASN A 456 -16.94 1.62 14.85
C ASN A 456 -16.90 2.56 13.63
N GLY A 457 -17.90 3.43 13.47
CA GLY A 457 -17.98 4.39 12.36
C GLY A 457 -18.81 3.94 11.15
N VAL A 458 -19.25 2.67 11.09
CA VAL A 458 -19.93 2.15 9.89
C VAL A 458 -21.44 2.20 10.03
N VAL A 459 -22.13 2.78 9.05
CA VAL A 459 -23.57 2.64 8.85
C VAL A 459 -23.79 1.88 7.55
N TYR A 460 -24.38 0.69 7.62
CA TYR A 460 -24.65 -0.13 6.45
C TYR A 460 -26.16 -0.30 6.24
N VAL A 461 -26.61 0.05 5.03
CA VAL A 461 -28.00 -0.09 4.59
C VAL A 461 -28.08 -1.25 3.60
N ASN A 462 -28.80 -2.31 3.96
CA ASN A 462 -29.09 -3.43 3.06
C ASN A 462 -30.26 -3.07 2.13
N GLY A 463 -30.04 -2.05 1.30
CA GLY A 463 -31.05 -1.43 0.42
C GLY A 463 -30.53 -0.12 -0.14
N ALA A 464 -31.43 0.73 -0.60
CA ALA A 464 -31.15 2.09 -1.07
C ALA A 464 -31.40 3.15 0.02
N VAL A 465 -30.72 4.28 -0.09
CA VAL A 465 -30.94 5.49 0.72
C VAL A 465 -31.55 6.56 -0.17
N ALA A 466 -32.85 6.84 0.01
CA ALA A 466 -33.60 7.75 -0.86
C ALA A 466 -33.27 9.23 -0.61
N SER A 467 -32.86 9.59 0.60
CA SER A 467 -32.40 10.94 0.95
C SER A 467 -31.34 10.88 2.06
N LEU A 468 -30.11 11.25 1.72
CA LEU A 468 -29.00 11.51 2.63
C LEU A 468 -28.82 13.02 2.80
N ASN A 469 -28.89 13.51 4.04
CA ASN A 469 -28.80 14.95 4.31
C ASN A 469 -28.19 15.32 5.68
N ALA A 470 -27.82 16.59 5.87
CA ALA A 470 -27.20 17.14 7.07
C ALA A 470 -28.18 17.42 8.24
N GLY A 471 -29.30 16.71 8.33
CA GLY A 471 -30.26 16.89 9.42
C GLY A 471 -31.24 18.04 9.23
N PRO A 472 -32.01 18.38 10.28
CA PRO A 472 -33.07 19.39 10.22
C PRO A 472 -32.55 20.78 9.84
N ASP A 473 -31.38 21.16 10.36
CA ASP A 473 -30.71 22.43 10.06
C ASP A 473 -29.55 22.19 9.07
N PRO A 474 -29.66 22.65 7.81
CA PRO A 474 -28.63 22.42 6.79
C PRO A 474 -27.35 23.24 7.01
N THR A 475 -27.33 24.18 7.96
CA THR A 475 -26.12 24.96 8.30
C THR A 475 -25.20 24.21 9.26
N VAL A 476 -25.73 23.19 9.93
CA VAL A 476 -24.99 22.36 10.87
C VAL A 476 -24.13 21.35 10.10
N PRO A 477 -22.83 21.19 10.45
CA PRO A 477 -21.99 20.22 9.79
C PRO A 477 -22.52 18.80 9.89
N ALA A 478 -22.42 18.04 8.79
CA ALA A 478 -22.86 16.66 8.73
C ALA A 478 -22.00 15.73 9.61
N VAL A 479 -20.71 16.06 9.76
CA VAL A 479 -19.73 15.25 10.48
C VAL A 479 -19.10 16.05 11.61
N ALA A 480 -19.24 15.55 12.85
CA ALA A 480 -18.63 16.12 14.04
C ALA A 480 -17.08 16.01 14.00
N PRO A 481 -16.33 16.92 14.67
CA PRO A 481 -14.87 17.04 14.47
C PRO A 481 -14.05 15.79 14.85
N PHE A 482 -14.59 14.97 15.75
CA PHE A 482 -13.99 13.71 16.22
C PHE A 482 -14.49 12.46 15.47
N SER A 483 -15.43 12.61 14.53
CA SER A 483 -16.15 11.48 13.93
C SER A 483 -15.59 11.07 12.58
N GLY A 484 -15.19 9.80 12.47
CA GLY A 484 -15.00 9.12 11.19
C GLY A 484 -16.21 8.26 10.88
N LEU A 485 -16.78 8.41 9.68
CA LEU A 485 -17.97 7.68 9.26
C LEU A 485 -17.79 7.02 7.90
N THR A 486 -18.34 5.83 7.72
CA THR A 486 -18.61 5.23 6.40
C THR A 486 -20.08 4.88 6.32
N LEU A 487 -20.81 5.56 5.43
CA LEU A 487 -22.14 5.16 5.02
C LEU A 487 -22.03 4.28 3.78
N ALA A 488 -22.40 3.01 3.93
CA ALA A 488 -22.44 2.05 2.85
C ALA A 488 -23.86 1.58 2.58
N ALA A 489 -24.21 1.38 1.31
CA ALA A 489 -25.49 0.86 0.90
C ALA A 489 -25.33 -0.18 -0.21
N THR A 490 -26.26 -1.13 -0.27
CA THR A 490 -26.30 -2.06 -1.41
C THR A 490 -26.72 -1.30 -2.67
N GLY A 491 -27.85 -0.58 -2.59
CA GLY A 491 -28.41 0.20 -3.69
C GLY A 491 -27.95 1.67 -3.72
N ASN A 492 -28.69 2.49 -4.46
CA ASN A 492 -28.39 3.90 -4.65
C ASN A 492 -28.34 4.69 -3.33
N ILE A 493 -27.47 5.68 -3.27
CA ILE A 493 -27.44 6.69 -2.21
C ILE A 493 -27.70 8.05 -2.84
N ASN A 494 -28.82 8.67 -2.48
CA ASN A 494 -29.23 9.97 -3.01
C ASN A 494 -28.91 11.07 -2.00
N ILE A 495 -27.93 11.91 -2.30
CA ILE A 495 -27.54 13.09 -1.52
C ILE A 495 -28.48 14.24 -1.86
N THR A 496 -29.14 14.80 -0.86
CA THR A 496 -30.18 15.82 -1.03
C THR A 496 -29.91 17.10 -0.22
N SER A 497 -28.73 17.26 0.36
CA SER A 497 -28.26 18.53 0.92
C SER A 497 -26.74 18.58 0.94
N ASP A 498 -26.19 19.73 1.31
CA ASP A 498 -24.79 19.83 1.70
C ASP A 498 -24.44 18.81 2.79
N LEU A 499 -23.22 18.29 2.73
CA LEU A 499 -22.63 17.38 3.71
C LEU A 499 -21.25 17.89 4.06
N THR A 500 -21.14 18.72 5.10
CA THR A 500 -19.88 19.38 5.46
C THR A 500 -19.23 18.76 6.70
N TYR A 501 -17.91 18.88 6.76
CA TYR A 501 -17.12 18.59 7.94
C TYR A 501 -17.17 19.78 8.91
N ALA A 502 -17.25 19.49 10.21
CA ALA A 502 -17.14 20.52 11.25
C ALA A 502 -15.74 21.14 11.31
N ASP A 503 -14.69 20.34 11.02
CA ASP A 503 -13.30 20.77 10.97
C ASP A 503 -12.65 20.32 9.65
N PRO A 504 -12.85 21.05 8.53
CA PRO A 504 -12.38 20.64 7.22
C PRO A 504 -10.85 20.77 7.09
N PRO A 505 -10.17 19.84 6.39
CA PRO A 505 -8.71 19.88 6.22
C PRO A 505 -8.24 20.95 5.24
N CYS A 506 -9.10 21.29 4.28
CA CYS A 506 -8.82 22.18 3.18
C CYS A 506 -9.86 23.30 3.11
N SER A 507 -9.47 24.42 2.51
CA SER A 507 -10.31 25.58 2.28
C SER A 507 -10.04 26.19 0.90
N GLY A 508 -11.05 26.89 0.37
CA GLY A 508 -10.98 27.53 -0.94
C GLY A 508 -11.18 26.56 -2.11
N GLN A 509 -10.66 26.94 -3.27
CA GLN A 509 -10.83 26.23 -4.54
C GLN A 509 -9.56 26.33 -5.39
N HIS A 510 -9.42 25.43 -6.36
CA HIS A 510 -8.38 25.55 -7.38
C HIS A 510 -8.66 26.77 -8.26
N THR A 511 -7.67 27.63 -8.45
CA THR A 511 -7.79 28.80 -9.31
C THR A 511 -6.81 28.70 -10.46
N ARG A 512 -7.31 28.82 -11.69
CA ARG A 512 -6.45 29.00 -12.86
C ARG A 512 -6.16 30.49 -13.02
N ASN A 513 -4.88 30.85 -12.97
CA ASN A 513 -4.40 32.22 -13.12
C ASN A 513 -4.43 32.65 -14.59
N ALA A 514 -4.32 33.97 -14.83
CA ALA A 514 -4.36 34.54 -16.18
C ALA A 514 -3.21 34.04 -17.09
N ASP A 515 -2.08 33.63 -16.50
CA ASP A 515 -0.94 33.01 -17.19
C ASP A 515 -1.14 31.51 -17.50
N GLY A 516 -2.27 30.93 -17.11
CA GLY A 516 -2.61 29.53 -17.30
C GLY A 516 -2.11 28.58 -16.21
N SER A 517 -1.28 29.05 -15.27
CA SER A 517 -0.87 28.29 -14.08
C SER A 517 -2.07 28.02 -13.16
N VAL A 518 -1.98 26.99 -12.32
CA VAL A 518 -3.02 26.67 -11.34
C VAL A 518 -2.48 26.86 -9.94
N THR A 519 -3.19 27.67 -9.15
CA THR A 519 -3.00 27.79 -7.70
C THR A 519 -3.91 26.76 -7.01
N PRO A 520 -3.34 25.74 -6.34
CA PRO A 520 -4.14 24.74 -5.62
C PRO A 520 -4.90 25.36 -4.43
N ALA A 521 -5.94 24.64 -3.97
CA ALA A 521 -6.63 25.01 -2.74
C ALA A 521 -5.71 24.79 -1.52
N THR A 522 -5.94 25.54 -0.45
CA THR A 522 -5.08 25.49 0.73
C THR A 522 -5.52 24.37 1.67
N CYS A 523 -4.63 23.42 1.96
CA CYS A 523 -4.85 22.36 2.94
C CYS A 523 -3.90 22.51 4.12
N ALA A 524 -4.29 23.30 5.12
CA ALA A 524 -3.46 23.61 6.28
C ALA A 524 -3.85 22.79 7.53
N ASN A 525 -5.07 22.27 7.61
CA ASN A 525 -5.58 21.59 8.80
C ASN A 525 -5.47 20.06 8.68
N LEU A 526 -4.24 19.57 8.54
CA LEU A 526 -3.98 18.14 8.29
C LEU A 526 -4.18 17.25 9.53
N ASN A 527 -4.30 17.85 10.72
CA ASN A 527 -4.53 17.13 11.98
C ASN A 527 -6.03 16.87 12.26
N ALA A 528 -6.94 17.45 11.46
CA ALA A 528 -8.36 17.19 11.59
C ALA A 528 -8.64 15.68 11.48
N THR A 529 -9.60 15.18 12.26
CA THR A 529 -9.91 13.74 12.29
C THR A 529 -11.23 13.39 11.64
N ASN A 530 -12.13 14.37 11.44
CA ASN A 530 -13.40 14.09 10.80
C ASN A 530 -13.23 13.66 9.34
N ILE A 531 -13.95 12.61 8.95
CA ILE A 531 -13.92 12.10 7.60
C ILE A 531 -15.20 11.31 7.30
N LEU A 532 -15.72 11.45 6.09
CA LEU A 532 -16.90 10.72 5.62
C LEU A 532 -16.54 9.90 4.38
N GLY A 533 -16.89 8.62 4.42
CA GLY A 533 -16.94 7.72 3.29
C GLY A 533 -18.39 7.48 2.91
N ILE A 534 -18.69 7.53 1.61
CA ILE A 534 -19.99 7.13 1.06
C ILE A 534 -19.73 6.03 0.05
N TYR A 535 -20.38 4.88 0.19
CA TYR A 535 -20.17 3.74 -0.68
C TYR A 535 -21.49 3.11 -1.12
N SER A 536 -21.77 3.11 -2.43
CA SER A 536 -22.83 2.29 -3.02
C SER A 536 -22.19 1.09 -3.70
N SER A 537 -22.52 -0.13 -3.26
CA SER A 537 -21.87 -1.34 -3.80
C SER A 537 -22.37 -1.73 -5.18
N THR A 538 -23.69 -1.74 -5.41
CA THR A 538 -24.30 -2.14 -6.69
C THR A 538 -25.06 -1.00 -7.38
N GLY A 539 -25.12 0.19 -6.77
CA GLY A 539 -25.85 1.35 -7.28
C GLY A 539 -24.95 2.56 -7.52
N ASN A 540 -25.61 3.71 -7.67
CA ASN A 540 -24.99 5.01 -7.87
C ASN A 540 -24.96 5.81 -6.55
N VAL A 541 -24.02 6.74 -6.47
CA VAL A 541 -24.10 7.86 -5.52
C VAL A 541 -24.59 9.06 -6.31
N ASN A 542 -25.81 9.51 -6.05
CA ASN A 542 -26.45 10.58 -6.80
C ASN A 542 -26.50 11.86 -5.98
N LEU A 543 -26.02 12.98 -6.54
CA LEU A 543 -26.36 14.31 -6.06
C LEU A 543 -27.67 14.71 -6.72
N ILE A 544 -28.73 14.91 -5.93
CA ILE A 544 -30.06 15.19 -6.46
C ILE A 544 -30.21 16.69 -6.74
N SER A 545 -30.17 17.09 -8.02
CA SER A 545 -30.32 18.50 -8.39
C SER A 545 -31.70 19.04 -7.98
N PRO A 546 -31.78 20.26 -7.41
CA PRO A 546 -33.05 20.92 -7.12
C PRO A 546 -33.88 21.21 -8.39
N GLN A 547 -33.26 21.15 -9.58
CA GLN A 547 -33.94 21.31 -10.85
C GLN A 547 -34.81 20.10 -11.22
N VAL A 548 -34.48 18.90 -10.71
CA VAL A 548 -35.27 17.68 -10.94
C VAL A 548 -36.10 17.27 -9.73
N ASP A 549 -35.68 17.67 -8.53
CA ASP A 549 -36.42 17.42 -7.29
C ASP A 549 -36.39 18.69 -6.41
N PRO A 550 -37.49 19.47 -6.37
CA PRO A 550 -37.58 20.69 -5.56
C PRO A 550 -37.46 20.45 -4.05
N THR A 551 -37.58 19.21 -3.58
CA THR A 551 -37.40 18.86 -2.16
C THR A 551 -35.91 18.73 -1.78
N SER A 552 -35.04 18.63 -2.78
CA SER A 552 -33.59 18.67 -2.56
C SER A 552 -33.17 20.04 -2.05
N ARG A 553 -32.39 20.03 -0.97
CA ARG A 553 -31.76 21.21 -0.37
C ARG A 553 -30.34 21.43 -0.90
N LEU A 554 -29.96 20.75 -1.99
CA LEU A 554 -28.72 21.08 -2.69
C LEU A 554 -28.89 22.43 -3.39
N GLY A 555 -28.07 23.40 -3.02
CA GLY A 555 -28.10 24.75 -3.59
C GLY A 555 -27.45 24.83 -4.98
N ASN A 556 -27.15 26.06 -5.43
CA ASN A 556 -26.41 26.30 -6.68
C ASN A 556 -24.93 25.87 -6.61
N ASP A 557 -24.35 25.90 -5.40
CA ASP A 557 -22.94 25.58 -5.15
C ASP A 557 -22.82 24.58 -3.99
N PRO A 558 -23.29 23.34 -4.16
CA PRO A 558 -23.38 22.40 -3.05
C PRO A 558 -22.00 22.05 -2.50
N LYS A 559 -21.92 21.84 -1.18
CA LYS A 559 -20.69 21.51 -0.46
C LYS A 559 -20.74 20.07 0.03
N ILE A 560 -19.89 19.23 -0.55
CA ILE A 560 -19.81 17.81 -0.22
C ILE A 560 -18.41 17.50 0.27
N HIS A 561 -18.27 17.14 1.54
CA HIS A 561 -17.01 16.72 2.13
C HIS A 561 -17.10 15.22 2.37
N ALA A 562 -16.59 14.43 1.42
CA ALA A 562 -16.62 12.97 1.48
C ALA A 562 -15.66 12.34 0.47
N VAL A 563 -15.18 11.14 0.80
CA VAL A 563 -14.67 10.18 -0.18
C VAL A 563 -15.87 9.35 -0.64
N MET A 564 -16.23 9.45 -1.91
CA MET A 564 -17.41 8.78 -2.48
C MET A 564 -16.98 7.64 -3.40
N MET A 565 -17.66 6.51 -3.27
CA MET A 565 -17.43 5.33 -4.11
C MET A 565 -18.72 4.72 -4.64
N ALA A 566 -18.73 4.38 -5.92
CA ALA A 566 -19.71 3.50 -6.54
C ALA A 566 -19.01 2.25 -7.11
N GLY A 567 -19.31 1.07 -6.56
CA GLY A 567 -18.63 -0.18 -6.89
C GLY A 567 -18.91 -0.67 -8.32
N THR A 568 -20.18 -0.67 -8.72
CA THR A 568 -20.61 -1.00 -10.09
C THR A 568 -21.24 0.17 -10.83
N GLY A 569 -21.63 1.22 -10.13
CA GLY A 569 -22.29 2.41 -10.68
C GLY A 569 -21.34 3.61 -10.86
N ALA A 570 -21.92 4.80 -10.76
CA ALA A 570 -21.24 6.08 -10.91
C ALA A 570 -21.53 7.02 -9.74
N VAL A 571 -20.64 7.99 -9.52
CA VAL A 571 -20.92 9.17 -8.67
C VAL A 571 -21.34 10.31 -9.59
N GLN A 572 -22.62 10.67 -9.58
CA GLN A 572 -23.21 11.52 -10.61
C GLN A 572 -24.19 12.54 -10.04
N VAL A 573 -24.57 13.52 -10.86
CA VAL A 573 -25.69 14.42 -10.60
C VAL A 573 -26.92 13.87 -11.29
N ASN A 574 -27.97 13.60 -10.51
CA ASN A 574 -29.28 13.33 -11.10
C ASN A 574 -29.81 14.63 -11.72
N GLY A 575 -30.18 14.57 -13.00
CA GLY A 575 -30.57 15.76 -13.78
C GLY A 575 -29.41 16.54 -14.41
N TYR A 576 -28.20 15.98 -14.50
CA TYR A 576 -27.03 16.68 -15.05
C TYR A 576 -27.26 17.32 -16.44
N GLY A 577 -28.11 16.69 -17.27
CA GLY A 577 -28.43 17.10 -18.65
C GLY A 577 -29.64 18.01 -18.77
N THR A 578 -30.19 18.48 -17.64
CA THR A 578 -31.44 19.26 -17.61
C THR A 578 -31.22 20.66 -17.04
N GLY A 579 -32.15 21.57 -17.32
CA GLY A 579 -32.17 22.91 -16.73
C GLY A 579 -31.07 23.85 -17.23
N ALA A 580 -30.91 24.97 -16.52
CA ALA A 580 -29.88 25.97 -16.79
C ALA A 580 -28.54 25.56 -16.15
N PRO A 581 -27.39 26.11 -16.62
CA PRO A 581 -26.12 25.94 -15.94
C PRO A 581 -26.22 26.36 -14.47
N MET A 582 -25.77 25.48 -13.58
CA MET A 582 -25.65 25.75 -12.15
C MET A 582 -24.20 26.12 -11.79
N GLY A 583 -23.96 26.43 -10.52
CA GLY A 583 -22.62 26.65 -9.99
C GLY A 583 -21.79 25.37 -9.95
N ASN A 584 -20.84 25.29 -9.01
CA ASN A 584 -19.95 24.13 -8.89
C ASN A 584 -20.34 23.23 -7.73
N VAL A 585 -20.23 21.91 -7.92
CA VAL A 585 -20.11 21.01 -6.77
C VAL A 585 -18.73 21.21 -6.15
N ASN A 586 -18.71 21.66 -4.90
CA ASN A 586 -17.52 21.87 -4.09
C ASN A 586 -17.24 20.61 -3.27
N LEU A 587 -16.34 19.77 -3.77
CA LEU A 587 -15.95 18.52 -3.14
C LEU A 587 -14.65 18.70 -2.34
N ILE A 588 -14.63 18.23 -1.09
CA ILE A 588 -13.40 17.91 -0.36
C ILE A 588 -13.35 16.40 -0.15
N GLY A 589 -12.43 15.71 -0.81
CA GLY A 589 -12.30 14.25 -0.72
C GLY A 589 -11.87 13.61 -2.04
N GLY A 590 -12.65 12.63 -2.52
CA GLY A 590 -12.31 11.87 -3.71
C GLY A 590 -13.51 11.13 -4.30
N ILE A 591 -13.42 10.80 -5.58
CA ILE A 591 -14.46 10.04 -6.30
C ILE A 591 -13.85 8.75 -6.85
N ILE A 592 -14.44 7.61 -6.50
CA ILE A 592 -14.07 6.31 -7.03
C ILE A 592 -15.31 5.67 -7.67
N GLU A 593 -15.25 5.31 -8.95
CA GLU A 593 -16.45 4.90 -9.67
C GLU A 593 -16.16 3.90 -10.78
N ASN A 594 -17.16 3.08 -11.10
CA ASN A 594 -17.07 2.12 -12.18
C ASN A 594 -17.13 2.83 -13.54
N TYR A 595 -18.20 3.59 -13.78
CA TYR A 595 -18.32 4.50 -14.92
C TYR A 595 -18.27 5.94 -14.41
N TYR A 596 -17.77 6.84 -15.26
CA TYR A 596 -17.59 8.23 -14.90
C TYR A 596 -18.91 9.00 -14.85
N GLY A 597 -19.35 9.39 -13.67
CA GLY A 597 -20.64 10.07 -13.51
C GLY A 597 -20.65 11.50 -14.05
N ALA A 598 -21.72 11.83 -14.75
CA ALA A 598 -21.92 13.18 -15.30
C ALA A 598 -22.44 14.15 -14.22
N PHE A 599 -21.88 15.36 -14.20
CA PHE A 599 -22.28 16.44 -13.27
C PHE A 599 -23.04 17.56 -13.98
N GLY A 600 -22.69 17.78 -15.24
CA GLY A 600 -23.28 18.75 -16.14
C GLY A 600 -22.88 18.46 -17.58
N THR A 601 -23.40 19.24 -18.52
CA THR A 601 -22.98 19.17 -19.93
C THR A 601 -22.21 20.40 -20.33
N THR A 602 -21.35 20.28 -21.35
CA THR A 602 -20.53 21.39 -21.85
C THR A 602 -20.54 21.43 -23.37
N SER A 603 -20.35 22.62 -23.93
CA SER A 603 -20.00 22.84 -25.33
C SER A 603 -18.66 23.57 -25.36
N GLY A 604 -17.61 22.86 -25.78
CA GLY A 604 -16.22 23.30 -25.56
C GLY A 604 -15.95 23.54 -24.06
N ASN A 605 -15.51 24.75 -23.71
CA ASN A 605 -15.26 25.16 -22.32
C ASN A 605 -16.50 25.78 -21.63
N VAL A 606 -17.63 25.93 -22.31
CA VAL A 606 -18.83 26.60 -21.76
C VAL A 606 -19.80 25.57 -21.19
N GLN A 607 -20.21 25.74 -19.92
CA GLN A 607 -21.21 24.89 -19.28
C GLN A 607 -22.59 25.14 -19.88
N GLN A 608 -23.35 24.08 -20.15
CA GLN A 608 -24.68 24.16 -20.75
C GLN A 608 -25.79 23.79 -19.77
N THR A 609 -25.58 22.76 -18.94
CA THR A 609 -26.58 22.27 -17.97
C THR A 609 -25.89 21.69 -16.73
N GLY A 610 -26.65 21.46 -15.66
CA GLY A 610 -26.17 20.81 -14.43
C GLY A 610 -25.07 21.61 -13.73
N TYR A 611 -24.27 20.94 -12.90
CA TYR A 611 -23.19 21.56 -12.13
C TYR A 611 -21.83 21.47 -12.81
N GLY A 612 -21.01 22.49 -12.56
CA GLY A 612 -19.56 22.41 -12.75
C GLY A 612 -18.90 21.65 -11.60
N ARG A 613 -17.58 21.55 -11.63
CA ARG A 613 -16.80 20.75 -10.67
C ARG A 613 -15.70 21.60 -10.05
N ASN A 614 -15.67 21.63 -8.72
CA ASN A 614 -14.56 22.13 -7.93
C ASN A 614 -14.16 21.04 -6.94
N PHE A 615 -13.23 20.18 -7.34
CA PHE A 615 -12.86 19.00 -6.55
C PHE A 615 -11.48 19.19 -5.93
N VAL A 616 -11.47 19.38 -4.62
CA VAL A 616 -10.27 19.49 -3.79
C VAL A 616 -10.01 18.14 -3.15
N PHE A 617 -8.82 17.58 -3.42
CA PHE A 617 -8.42 16.32 -2.81
C PHE A 617 -8.19 16.49 -1.29
N ASP A 618 -8.57 15.49 -0.50
CA ASP A 618 -8.23 15.42 0.93
C ASP A 618 -6.86 14.73 1.12
N PRO A 619 -5.76 15.48 1.31
CA PRO A 619 -4.41 14.92 1.37
C PRO A 619 -4.17 14.04 2.60
N ARG A 620 -5.03 14.09 3.62
CA ARG A 620 -4.90 13.23 4.81
C ARG A 620 -5.08 11.75 4.47
N THR A 621 -5.79 11.44 3.39
CA THR A 621 -5.97 10.07 2.90
C THR A 621 -4.66 9.44 2.43
N LEU A 622 -3.72 10.22 1.89
CA LEU A 622 -2.35 9.75 1.58
C LEU A 622 -1.54 9.45 2.84
N ALA A 623 -1.86 10.11 3.96
CA ALA A 623 -1.22 9.89 5.25
C ALA A 623 -1.91 8.78 6.08
N GLY A 624 -2.88 8.06 5.50
CA GLY A 624 -3.58 6.95 6.15
C GLY A 624 -4.83 7.34 6.95
N VAL A 625 -5.28 8.60 6.90
CA VAL A 625 -6.59 8.99 7.46
C VAL A 625 -7.67 8.56 6.47
N GLU A 626 -8.35 7.47 6.77
CA GLU A 626 -9.39 6.91 5.91
C GLU A 626 -10.76 6.85 6.62
N PRO A 627 -11.87 6.91 5.86
CA PRO A 627 -13.17 6.59 6.43
C PRO A 627 -13.13 5.17 7.04
N PRO A 628 -13.66 4.95 8.26
CA PRO A 628 -13.57 3.64 8.90
C PRO A 628 -14.19 2.54 8.04
N PHE A 629 -13.44 1.47 7.77
CA PHE A 629 -13.89 0.35 6.91
C PHE A 629 -14.34 0.79 5.50
N PHE A 630 -13.77 1.88 4.97
CA PHE A 630 -13.97 2.24 3.58
C PHE A 630 -13.54 1.09 2.65
N PRO A 631 -14.17 0.91 1.47
CA PRO A 631 -13.80 -0.19 0.60
C PRO A 631 -12.34 -0.10 0.13
N THR A 632 -11.71 -1.26 0.09
CA THR A 632 -10.31 -1.45 -0.33
C THR A 632 -10.27 -2.12 -1.70
N SER A 633 -9.11 -2.08 -2.35
CA SER A 633 -8.84 -2.87 -3.54
C SER A 633 -9.04 -4.36 -3.25
N ARG A 634 -9.50 -5.12 -4.25
CA ARG A 634 -9.60 -6.58 -4.12
C ARG A 634 -8.25 -7.28 -4.10
N THR A 635 -7.22 -6.64 -4.62
CA THR A 635 -5.88 -7.20 -4.75
C THR A 635 -5.09 -6.96 -3.47
N TRP A 636 -4.63 -8.05 -2.86
CA TRP A 636 -3.65 -7.97 -1.78
C TRP A 636 -2.29 -7.55 -2.34
N THR A 637 -1.53 -6.84 -1.54
CA THR A 637 -0.15 -6.44 -1.83
C THR A 637 0.75 -6.89 -0.69
N MET A 638 2.01 -7.16 -1.01
CA MET A 638 3.05 -7.47 -0.04
C MET A 638 4.23 -6.54 -0.28
N ALA A 639 4.70 -5.89 0.77
CA ALA A 639 5.88 -5.04 0.69
C ALA A 639 6.80 -5.27 1.89
N LEU A 640 8.10 -5.33 1.62
CA LEU A 640 9.14 -5.32 2.63
C LEU A 640 9.42 -3.89 3.08
N VAL A 641 9.28 -3.62 4.38
CA VAL A 641 9.52 -2.31 4.98
C VAL A 641 10.36 -2.42 6.24
N THR A 642 11.00 -1.31 6.58
CA THR A 642 11.95 -1.19 7.69
C THR A 642 11.35 -0.42 8.88
N THR A 643 10.31 0.38 8.63
CA THR A 643 9.63 1.14 9.67
C THR A 643 8.61 0.28 10.41
N PRO A 644 8.55 0.34 11.75
CA PRO A 644 7.56 -0.41 12.53
C PRO A 644 6.13 0.15 12.42
N THR A 645 5.96 1.37 11.89
CA THR A 645 4.69 2.07 11.67
C THR A 645 4.72 2.90 10.38
N GLY A 646 3.55 3.18 9.78
CA GLY A 646 3.41 4.09 8.63
C GLY A 646 3.43 3.43 7.24
N THR A 647 3.14 4.20 6.20
CA THR A 647 3.07 3.76 4.80
C THR A 647 4.40 3.94 4.06
N THR A 648 4.89 2.82 3.53
CA THR A 648 5.70 2.68 2.31
C THR A 648 6.92 3.61 2.16
N GLN A 649 8.01 3.27 2.85
CA GLN A 649 9.30 3.34 2.18
C GLN A 649 9.68 1.90 1.80
N PRO A 650 9.69 1.54 0.50
CA PRO A 650 10.18 0.24 0.09
C PRO A 650 11.62 0.12 0.56
N ALA A 651 11.95 -0.99 1.24
CA ALA A 651 13.33 -1.22 1.66
C ALA A 651 14.24 -1.16 0.43
N HIS A 652 15.14 -0.17 0.38
CA HIS A 652 16.37 -0.29 -0.40
C HIS A 652 17.04 -1.63 -0.05
N PRO A 653 17.78 -2.27 -0.98
CA PRO A 653 18.33 -3.61 -0.75
C PRO A 653 18.98 -3.69 0.64
N ILE A 654 18.58 -4.69 1.43
CA ILE A 654 19.10 -4.86 2.78
C ILE A 654 20.61 -5.07 2.68
N ASP A 655 21.39 -4.10 3.16
CA ASP A 655 22.83 -4.22 3.29
C ASP A 655 23.20 -4.64 4.72
N LEU A 656 24.16 -5.57 4.80
CA LEU A 656 24.72 -6.06 6.06
C LEU A 656 26.11 -5.47 6.21
N ARG A 657 26.45 -4.99 7.41
CA ARG A 657 27.83 -4.62 7.72
C ARG A 657 28.57 -5.83 8.25
N GLY A 658 29.65 -6.19 7.56
CA GLY A 658 30.63 -7.12 8.09
C GLY A 658 31.59 -6.36 9.00
N ASP A 659 31.61 -6.69 10.28
CA ASP A 659 32.70 -6.29 11.17
C ASP A 659 33.61 -7.49 11.37
N THR A 660 34.85 -7.39 10.91
CA THR A 660 35.86 -8.43 11.17
C THR A 660 36.27 -8.37 12.64
N VAL A 661 35.65 -9.20 13.47
CA VAL A 661 36.12 -9.44 14.84
C VAL A 661 37.10 -10.59 14.80
N SER A 662 38.40 -10.27 14.67
CA SER A 662 39.45 -11.28 14.75
C SER A 662 39.68 -11.66 16.23
N GLU A 663 38.93 -12.64 16.74
CA GLU A 663 39.35 -13.36 17.95
C GLU A 663 40.39 -14.42 17.52
N ALA A 664 41.63 -14.23 17.95
CA ALA A 664 42.62 -15.30 17.95
C ALA A 664 42.21 -16.35 19.02
N PRO A 665 42.50 -17.64 18.81
CA PRO A 665 42.31 -18.64 19.87
C PRO A 665 43.14 -18.33 21.12
#